data_AF-A0AAV2HMJ7-F1
#
_entry.id   AF-A0AAV2HMJ7-F1
#
_cell.length_a   1.000
_cell.length_b   1.000
_cell.length_c   1.000
_cell.angle_alpha   90.00
_cell.angle_beta   90.00
_cell.angle_gamma   90.00
#
_symmetry.space_group_name_H-M   'P 1'
#
loop_
_entity.id
_entity.type
_entity.pdbx_description
1 polymer ?
#
loop_
_entity_poly.entity_id
_entity_poly.type
_entity_poly.pdbx_seq_one_letter_code
_entity_poly.pdbx_strand_id
1 'polypeptide(L)'
;MSASMKQCEAAILFGFNTHEHGSNLPELVQLFLDGKYEDILELSEILRTKSDSENNSKSIGNFIKHNVEIFISQEQENLELRHLSVLILGASCLQLFVQNNWLGPPTSKQPLEFFHEYFHDKTVDIEKESLQEMSVDGETSYPGAKFLIYLYLAKVILLECRSFFSLNQTWDWWLARCLLIQQGLLSERCPTLKATVMELLDDLSKREPLMIDDLNRDIQILFHIEAGHACHTYYEYKKAAHHFATGKKIAEIDVSLTGAMGKRTHFQEEDKAQLVLHVEKRSVNDKETHNFKGSSILPKNLLLDDDTVLNSIKFADDTVTETANISPLEQALIIGLMESYRRSMAQDRLTEEEVLTYISYILSNVSSWNVSLVALNLRSRLERDSRRRVERSMMQLEELVKIAGAPNSSPDISCRIPLFYACTVPPVWKVQGELAALLLSLGCIGDALNVYEKLEMWENVISCYQRLGKRERAETVIRERLAIQETPSLLCFLGDVTRDLQHYQRAWEISNHKSARAMRCMGYVYFQEQKFEKAVECFATSLKINSLQIPVWFTYGCAAMACQKFEDGAKAFKRCVNIDFDNFEAWSNLATCYARLKQIKKAYATLQDALKCNYESWKLWENSLIIGTDCGAFEDVIRSYHRLLDLRDKWIDNEVLSILTRAVLEKIPDVDGRPADRLRGKLMELFGRITSKVTSEGDIWANYAKLSSAKIGDKDPELEKALQYLQKSHRCLTQKLDWEKDIGVCQKVAYQAIDLAQLHMQCSEGKSQPEVLQLLSAAKLMLNGALVKIQKQHTDPITKVLLTEAVEMCQKMEQRRDEIICKIDVIRNG
;
A
#
# COMPACT_ATOMS: atom_id res chain seq x y z
N MET A 1 2.30 -30.44 -44.31
CA MET A 1 1.42 -29.26 -44.27
C MET A 1 2.16 -28.17 -43.51
N SER A 2 2.27 -26.96 -44.05
CA SER A 2 2.87 -25.82 -43.34
C SER A 2 2.03 -25.48 -42.12
N ALA A 3 2.66 -25.06 -41.01
CA ALA A 3 1.94 -24.59 -39.84
C ALA A 3 1.02 -23.41 -40.19
N SER A 4 -0.16 -23.32 -39.57
CA SER A 4 -1.03 -22.16 -39.74
C SER A 4 -0.41 -20.91 -39.10
N MET A 5 -0.77 -19.72 -39.59
CA MET A 5 -0.33 -18.44 -39.02
C MET A 5 -0.64 -18.33 -37.51
N LYS A 6 -1.81 -18.84 -37.09
CA LYS A 6 -2.20 -18.90 -35.67
C LYS A 6 -1.27 -19.76 -34.83
N GLN A 7 -0.85 -20.92 -35.33
CA GLN A 7 0.10 -21.80 -34.65
C GLN A 7 1.48 -21.14 -34.52
N CYS A 8 1.92 -20.41 -35.55
CA CYS A 8 3.18 -19.67 -35.49
C CYS A 8 3.13 -18.55 -34.45
N GLU A 9 2.05 -17.76 -34.41
CA GLU A 9 1.87 -16.70 -33.41
C GLU A 9 1.81 -17.24 -31.99
N ALA A 10 1.07 -18.32 -31.76
CA ALA A 10 1.00 -18.97 -30.45
C ALA A 10 2.38 -19.47 -29.99
N ALA A 11 3.14 -20.12 -30.88
CA ALA A 11 4.47 -20.64 -30.56
C ALA A 11 5.44 -19.50 -30.18
N ILE A 12 5.46 -18.40 -30.93
CA ILE A 12 6.28 -17.23 -30.64
C ILE A 12 5.86 -16.57 -29.32
N LEU A 13 4.55 -16.47 -29.06
CA LEU A 13 4.03 -15.85 -27.84
C LEU A 13 4.49 -16.59 -26.57
N PHE A 14 4.51 -17.93 -26.60
CA PHE A 14 5.00 -18.78 -25.52
C PHE A 14 6.52 -18.90 -25.45
N GLY A 15 7.20 -18.82 -26.60
CA GLY A 15 8.62 -19.11 -26.71
C GLY A 15 8.95 -20.61 -26.82
N PHE A 16 7.99 -21.46 -27.18
CA PHE A 16 8.22 -22.87 -27.56
C PHE A 16 7.10 -23.39 -28.47
N ASN A 17 7.36 -24.49 -29.18
CA ASN A 17 6.35 -25.13 -30.02
C ASN A 17 5.43 -26.02 -29.18
N THR A 18 4.15 -25.69 -29.11
CA THR A 18 3.13 -26.43 -28.35
C THR A 18 2.66 -27.71 -29.07
N HIS A 19 2.88 -27.85 -30.38
CA HIS A 19 2.42 -29.02 -31.13
C HIS A 19 3.57 -29.99 -31.44
N GLU A 20 3.57 -31.17 -30.80
CA GLU A 20 4.57 -32.24 -30.98
C GLU A 20 4.46 -33.01 -32.33
N HIS A 21 3.55 -32.64 -33.24
CA HIS A 21 3.30 -33.39 -34.46
C HIS A 21 3.44 -32.56 -35.76
N GLY A 22 4.61 -32.67 -36.40
CA GLY A 22 4.73 -32.75 -37.87
C GLY A 22 4.45 -31.51 -38.72
N SER A 23 4.34 -30.30 -38.15
CA SER A 23 4.25 -29.08 -38.96
C SER A 23 5.62 -28.42 -39.14
N ASN A 24 6.03 -28.21 -40.40
CA ASN A 24 7.22 -27.42 -40.70
C ASN A 24 6.90 -25.95 -40.37
N LEU A 25 7.38 -25.48 -39.22
CA LEU A 25 7.39 -24.06 -38.88
C LEU A 25 8.28 -23.29 -39.86
N PRO A 26 7.93 -22.05 -40.24
CA PRO A 26 8.81 -21.20 -41.02
C PRO A 26 10.18 -21.02 -40.34
N GLU A 27 11.25 -20.87 -41.12
CA GLU A 27 12.62 -20.71 -40.63
C GLU A 27 12.76 -19.60 -39.58
N LEU A 28 12.15 -18.43 -39.82
CA LEU A 28 12.15 -17.31 -38.87
C LEU A 28 11.49 -17.65 -37.52
N VAL A 29 10.47 -18.51 -37.53
CA VAL A 29 9.81 -18.95 -36.29
C VAL A 29 10.74 -19.89 -35.53
N GLN A 30 11.42 -20.80 -36.22
CA GLN A 30 12.39 -21.71 -35.59
C GLN A 30 13.57 -20.94 -34.99
N LEU A 31 14.15 -19.99 -35.72
CA LEU A 31 15.22 -19.12 -35.20
C LEU A 31 14.77 -18.35 -33.95
N PHE A 32 13.52 -17.88 -33.92
CA PHE A 32 12.98 -17.16 -32.76
C PHE A 32 12.86 -18.07 -31.54
N LEU A 33 12.36 -19.29 -31.72
CA LEU A 33 12.21 -20.28 -30.66
C LEU A 33 13.56 -20.79 -30.14
N ASP A 34 14.55 -20.89 -31.03
CA ASP A 34 15.93 -21.28 -30.70
C ASP A 34 16.72 -20.14 -30.02
N GLY A 35 16.13 -18.95 -29.86
CA GLY A 35 16.77 -17.81 -29.21
C GLY A 35 17.79 -17.08 -30.10
N LYS A 36 17.80 -17.36 -31.39
CA LYS A 36 18.74 -16.81 -32.38
C LYS A 36 18.23 -15.47 -32.93
N TYR A 37 18.03 -14.50 -32.03
CA TYR A 37 17.46 -13.21 -32.39
C TYR A 37 18.41 -12.35 -33.25
N GLU A 38 19.73 -12.45 -33.04
CA GLU A 38 20.73 -11.76 -33.88
C GLU A 38 20.64 -12.21 -35.34
N ASP A 39 20.49 -13.53 -35.59
CA ASP A 39 20.34 -14.09 -36.94
C ASP A 39 19.07 -13.56 -37.65
N ILE A 40 17.98 -13.34 -36.91
CA ILE A 40 16.74 -12.74 -37.46
C ILE A 40 16.98 -11.29 -37.91
N LEU A 41 17.73 -10.51 -37.12
CA LEU A 41 18.09 -9.14 -37.50
C LEU A 41 19.02 -9.14 -38.72
N GLU A 42 19.92 -10.12 -38.85
CA GLU A 42 20.79 -10.27 -40.01
C GLU A 42 20.03 -10.62 -41.30
N LEU A 43 19.00 -11.45 -41.20
CA LEU A 43 18.18 -11.84 -42.35
C LEU A 43 17.18 -10.74 -42.76
N SER A 44 17.02 -9.68 -41.96
CA SER A 44 16.01 -8.65 -42.19
C SER A 44 16.39 -7.67 -43.30
N GLU A 45 15.63 -7.70 -44.40
CA GLU A 45 15.72 -6.70 -45.48
C GLU A 45 15.35 -5.30 -44.99
N ILE A 46 14.46 -5.19 -43.99
CA ILE A 46 13.96 -3.90 -43.46
C ILE A 46 15.09 -3.05 -42.86
N LEU A 47 16.09 -3.69 -42.25
CA LEU A 47 17.23 -2.99 -41.63
C LEU A 47 18.34 -2.64 -42.63
N ARG A 48 18.41 -3.34 -43.76
CA ARG A 48 19.53 -3.29 -44.71
C ARG A 48 19.22 -2.59 -46.03
N THR A 49 17.94 -2.48 -46.40
CA THR A 49 17.55 -1.90 -47.69
C THR A 49 17.85 -0.41 -47.73
N LYS A 50 18.61 0.01 -48.74
CA LYS A 50 18.85 1.42 -49.06
C LYS A 50 17.56 2.04 -49.59
N SER A 51 16.92 2.92 -48.81
CA SER A 51 15.78 3.68 -49.29
C SER A 51 16.23 5.01 -49.91
N ASP A 52 15.58 5.46 -50.99
CA ASP A 52 15.81 6.77 -51.63
C ASP A 52 15.55 7.97 -50.70
N SER A 53 15.08 7.70 -49.48
CA SER A 53 14.76 8.68 -48.43
C SER A 53 15.97 9.19 -47.64
N GLU A 54 17.22 8.95 -48.09
CA GLU A 54 18.45 9.49 -47.48
C GLU A 54 18.38 11.03 -47.30
N ASN A 55 17.59 11.73 -48.13
CA ASN A 55 17.40 13.17 -48.04
C ASN A 55 16.32 13.65 -47.05
N ASN A 56 15.44 12.77 -46.53
CA ASN A 56 14.26 13.17 -45.75
C ASN A 56 14.12 12.51 -44.36
N SER A 57 14.77 11.39 -44.04
CA SER A 57 14.65 10.76 -42.71
C SER A 57 15.85 11.06 -41.81
N LYS A 58 15.76 12.12 -40.99
CA LYS A 58 16.76 12.45 -39.95
C LYS A 58 16.75 11.49 -38.75
N SER A 59 15.75 10.60 -38.65
CA SER A 59 15.45 9.74 -37.50
C SER A 59 15.40 8.28 -37.93
N ILE A 60 16.00 7.40 -37.12
CA ILE A 60 16.01 5.95 -37.38
C ILE A 60 14.61 5.34 -37.32
N GLY A 61 13.71 5.88 -36.49
CA GLY A 61 12.32 5.42 -36.43
C GLY A 61 11.58 5.65 -37.74
N ASN A 62 11.73 6.83 -38.34
CA ASN A 62 11.14 7.15 -39.65
C ASN A 62 11.69 6.26 -40.77
N PHE A 63 13.00 5.97 -40.74
CA PHE A 63 13.63 5.04 -41.67
C PHE A 63 13.01 3.64 -41.58
N ILE A 64 12.87 3.09 -40.36
CA ILE A 64 12.24 1.79 -40.14
C ILE A 64 10.79 1.78 -40.61
N LYS A 65 10.01 2.80 -40.23
CA LYS A 65 8.60 2.90 -40.62
C LYS A 65 8.41 2.89 -42.13
N HIS A 66 9.23 3.66 -42.85
CA HIS A 66 9.19 3.73 -44.30
C HIS A 66 9.58 2.40 -44.95
N ASN A 67 10.64 1.73 -44.45
CA ASN A 67 11.05 0.44 -44.97
C ASN A 67 10.03 -0.66 -44.70
N VAL A 68 9.34 -0.62 -43.56
CA VAL A 68 8.22 -1.54 -43.25
C VAL A 68 7.07 -1.32 -44.24
N GLU A 69 6.70 -0.07 -44.52
CA GLU A 69 5.66 0.26 -45.50
C GLU A 69 6.01 -0.26 -46.91
N ILE A 70 7.25 -0.04 -47.35
CA ILE A 70 7.74 -0.57 -48.63
C ILE A 70 7.68 -2.10 -48.63
N PHE A 71 8.20 -2.75 -47.60
CA PHE A 71 8.25 -4.21 -47.50
C PHE A 71 6.87 -4.86 -47.57
N ILE A 72 5.84 -4.23 -46.97
CA ILE A 72 4.47 -4.73 -47.04
C ILE A 72 3.85 -4.47 -48.43
N SER A 73 4.15 -3.32 -49.05
CA SER A 73 3.55 -2.89 -50.32
C SER A 73 4.05 -3.60 -51.59
N GLN A 74 5.16 -4.34 -51.52
CA GLN A 74 5.71 -5.06 -52.68
C GLN A 74 4.79 -6.20 -53.16
N GLU A 75 4.58 -6.36 -54.47
CA GLU A 75 3.58 -7.29 -55.07
C GLU A 75 3.94 -8.79 -55.08
N GLN A 76 4.82 -9.30 -54.20
CA GLN A 76 5.18 -10.73 -54.20
C GLN A 76 4.23 -11.62 -53.37
N GLU A 77 4.25 -12.93 -53.65
CA GLU A 77 3.42 -13.95 -53.00
C GLU A 77 3.62 -13.99 -51.46
N ASN A 78 2.48 -14.04 -50.75
CA ASN A 78 2.30 -14.36 -49.32
C ASN A 78 2.41 -13.21 -48.28
N LEU A 79 1.42 -12.29 -48.31
CA LEU A 79 1.24 -11.18 -47.36
C LEU A 79 1.24 -11.61 -45.88
N GLU A 80 0.64 -12.76 -45.55
CA GLU A 80 0.58 -13.29 -44.18
C GLU A 80 1.98 -13.58 -43.61
N LEU A 81 2.87 -14.16 -44.41
CA LEU A 81 4.25 -14.43 -43.99
C LEU A 81 5.05 -13.15 -43.79
N ARG A 82 4.81 -12.11 -44.58
CA ARG A 82 5.45 -10.80 -44.39
C ARG A 82 4.98 -10.12 -43.12
N HIS A 83 3.68 -10.15 -42.84
CA HIS A 83 3.10 -9.67 -41.59
C HIS A 83 3.73 -10.39 -40.38
N LEU A 84 3.83 -11.72 -40.45
CA LEU A 84 4.51 -12.53 -39.44
C LEU A 84 6.01 -12.18 -39.31
N SER A 85 6.71 -11.93 -40.41
CA SER A 85 8.14 -11.58 -40.42
C SER A 85 8.40 -10.24 -39.72
N VAL A 86 7.55 -9.23 -39.94
CA VAL A 86 7.66 -7.94 -39.25
C VAL A 86 7.35 -8.08 -37.75
N LEU A 87 6.33 -8.87 -37.39
CA LEU A 87 6.03 -9.17 -36.00
C LEU A 87 7.23 -9.85 -35.30
N ILE A 88 7.83 -10.85 -35.94
CA ILE A 88 9.01 -11.56 -35.44
C ILE A 88 10.19 -10.60 -35.28
N LEU A 89 10.40 -9.67 -36.22
CA LEU A 89 11.46 -8.67 -36.11
C LEU A 89 11.26 -7.77 -34.89
N GLY A 90 10.05 -7.23 -34.70
CA GLY A 90 9.71 -6.40 -33.54
C GLY A 90 9.83 -7.16 -32.22
N ALA A 91 9.34 -8.40 -32.17
CA ALA A 91 9.47 -9.28 -31.01
C ALA A 91 10.94 -9.62 -30.72
N SER A 92 11.75 -9.88 -31.75
CA SER A 92 13.18 -10.20 -31.59
C SER A 92 13.96 -9.01 -31.04
N CYS A 93 13.67 -7.79 -31.50
CA CYS A 93 14.23 -6.57 -30.92
C CYS A 93 13.87 -6.46 -29.42
N LEU A 94 12.62 -6.72 -29.05
CA LEU A 94 12.21 -6.72 -27.64
C LEU A 94 12.96 -7.79 -26.83
N GLN A 95 13.11 -9.00 -27.35
CA GLN A 95 13.81 -10.09 -26.66
C GLN A 95 15.32 -9.83 -26.53
N LEU A 96 15.98 -9.25 -27.54
CA LEU A 96 17.38 -8.82 -27.45
C LEU A 96 17.59 -7.77 -26.35
N PHE A 97 16.64 -6.85 -26.20
CA PHE A 97 16.67 -5.88 -25.12
C PHE A 97 16.54 -6.56 -23.75
N VAL A 98 15.57 -7.47 -23.60
CA VAL A 98 15.35 -8.26 -22.38
C VAL A 98 16.58 -9.12 -22.04
N GLN A 99 17.16 -9.79 -23.02
CA GLN A 99 18.35 -10.62 -22.87
C GLN A 99 19.51 -9.83 -22.25
N ASN A 100 19.77 -8.62 -22.74
CA ASN A 100 20.89 -7.80 -22.27
C ASN A 100 20.70 -7.15 -20.90
N ASN A 101 19.46 -7.04 -20.42
CA ASN A 101 19.10 -6.19 -19.28
C ASN A 101 18.42 -6.96 -18.12
N TRP A 102 17.84 -8.14 -18.39
CA TRP A 102 17.16 -8.99 -17.39
C TRP A 102 17.79 -10.37 -17.24
N LEU A 103 17.99 -11.10 -18.35
CA LEU A 103 18.22 -12.54 -18.29
C LEU A 103 19.69 -12.96 -18.46
N GLY A 104 20.42 -12.29 -19.33
CA GLY A 104 21.70 -12.78 -19.87
C GLY A 104 21.54 -14.11 -20.65
N PRO A 105 22.62 -14.62 -21.27
CA PRO A 105 23.92 -13.97 -21.45
C PRO A 105 23.82 -12.75 -22.40
N PRO A 106 24.69 -11.73 -22.24
CA PRO A 106 24.67 -10.54 -23.10
C PRO A 106 25.01 -10.89 -24.56
N THR A 107 24.51 -10.07 -25.48
CA THR A 107 24.73 -10.24 -26.93
C THR A 107 26.18 -9.95 -27.32
N SER A 108 26.60 -10.53 -28.44
CA SER A 108 27.99 -10.47 -28.89
C SER A 108 28.27 -9.26 -29.79
N LYS A 109 27.30 -8.87 -30.62
CA LYS A 109 27.42 -7.78 -31.60
C LYS A 109 26.82 -6.48 -31.08
N GLN A 110 27.33 -5.34 -31.58
CA GLN A 110 26.70 -4.04 -31.35
C GLN A 110 25.42 -3.91 -32.20
N PRO A 111 24.36 -3.25 -31.71
CA PRO A 111 23.09 -3.17 -32.43
C PRO A 111 23.18 -2.55 -33.82
N LEU A 112 24.08 -1.58 -34.02
CA LEU A 112 24.21 -0.87 -35.31
C LEU A 112 24.89 -1.72 -36.38
N GLU A 113 25.59 -2.80 -36.01
CA GLU A 113 26.18 -3.73 -36.99
C GLU A 113 25.12 -4.43 -37.86
N PHE A 114 23.86 -4.49 -37.39
CA PHE A 114 22.75 -5.06 -38.15
C PHE A 114 22.14 -4.08 -39.17
N PHE A 115 22.44 -2.78 -39.06
CA PHE A 115 21.89 -1.72 -39.89
C PHE A 115 22.73 -1.45 -41.12
N HIS A 116 22.13 -0.82 -42.12
CA HIS A 116 22.84 -0.24 -43.27
C HIS A 116 24.01 0.66 -42.80
N GLU A 117 25.15 0.58 -43.51
CA GLU A 117 26.43 1.21 -43.14
C GLU A 117 26.32 2.72 -42.81
N TYR A 118 25.34 3.40 -43.41
CA TYR A 118 25.02 4.81 -43.14
C TYR A 118 24.83 5.15 -41.65
N PHE A 119 24.33 4.22 -40.84
CA PHE A 119 24.06 4.45 -39.42
C PHE A 119 25.23 4.12 -38.50
N HIS A 120 26.29 3.47 -38.99
CA HIS A 120 27.40 2.99 -38.15
C HIS A 120 28.16 4.13 -37.46
N ASP A 121 28.26 5.30 -38.11
CA ASP A 121 28.94 6.48 -37.54
C ASP A 121 28.04 7.37 -36.67
N LYS A 122 26.74 7.04 -36.52
CA LYS A 122 25.72 7.89 -35.88
C LYS A 122 25.30 7.43 -34.48
N THR A 123 26.09 6.58 -33.84
CA THR A 123 25.75 5.92 -32.57
C THR A 123 25.28 6.89 -31.49
N VAL A 124 26.03 7.98 -31.26
CA VAL A 124 25.73 8.94 -30.19
C VAL A 124 24.39 9.66 -30.40
N ASP A 125 24.07 10.00 -31.65
CA ASP A 125 22.82 10.69 -31.97
C ASP A 125 21.63 9.75 -31.83
N ILE A 126 21.77 8.48 -32.25
CA ILE A 126 20.73 7.46 -32.14
C ILE A 126 20.49 7.08 -30.68
N GLU A 127 21.53 7.01 -29.84
CA GLU A 127 21.37 6.75 -28.41
C GLU A 127 20.60 7.88 -27.72
N LYS A 128 20.91 9.15 -28.06
CA LYS A 128 20.17 10.32 -27.56
C LYS A 128 18.72 10.31 -28.03
N GLU A 129 18.47 10.02 -29.30
CA GLU A 129 17.14 9.85 -29.88
C GLU A 129 16.37 8.76 -29.13
N SER A 130 16.98 7.59 -28.93
CA SER A 130 16.38 6.46 -28.21
C SER A 130 16.01 6.85 -26.78
N LEU A 131 16.88 7.56 -26.05
CA LEU A 131 16.59 8.03 -24.69
C LEU A 131 15.40 9.00 -24.65
N GLN A 132 15.32 9.91 -25.61
CA GLN A 132 14.21 10.87 -25.72
C GLN A 132 12.89 10.15 -26.01
N GLU A 133 12.88 9.23 -26.96
CA GLU A 133 11.68 8.48 -27.36
C GLU A 133 11.19 7.49 -26.29
N MET A 134 12.08 7.03 -25.41
CA MET A 134 11.71 6.17 -24.29
C MET A 134 11.23 6.95 -23.05
N SER A 135 11.41 8.27 -23.01
CA SER A 135 10.97 9.13 -21.91
C SER A 135 9.48 9.49 -22.04
N VAL A 136 8.69 9.35 -20.96
CA VAL A 136 7.23 9.56 -20.97
C VAL A 136 6.79 10.27 -19.70
N ASP A 137 5.80 11.18 -19.81
CA ASP A 137 5.23 11.94 -18.69
C ASP A 137 6.28 12.70 -17.84
N GLY A 138 7.38 13.11 -18.47
CA GLY A 138 8.48 13.81 -17.80
C GLY A 138 9.45 12.93 -17.02
N GLU A 139 9.26 11.61 -17.06
CA GLU A 139 10.18 10.62 -16.50
C GLU A 139 11.19 10.17 -17.57
N THR A 140 12.46 10.11 -17.18
CA THR A 140 13.56 9.68 -18.05
C THR A 140 13.86 8.20 -17.84
N SER A 141 14.23 7.50 -18.90
CA SER A 141 14.66 6.11 -18.83
C SER A 141 15.97 5.95 -18.04
N TYR A 142 16.15 4.78 -17.42
CA TYR A 142 17.38 4.44 -16.73
C TYR A 142 18.61 4.55 -17.65
N PRO A 143 19.59 5.44 -17.36
CA PRO A 143 20.73 5.68 -18.24
C PRO A 143 21.65 4.46 -18.41
N GLY A 144 21.72 3.59 -17.40
CA GLY A 144 22.56 2.39 -17.43
C GLY A 144 21.98 1.21 -18.21
N ALA A 145 20.82 1.36 -18.87
CA ALA A 145 20.23 0.31 -19.69
C ALA A 145 21.07 0.06 -20.94
N LYS A 146 21.42 -1.20 -21.20
CA LYS A 146 22.23 -1.60 -22.35
C LYS A 146 21.39 -1.63 -23.62
N PHE A 147 21.91 -1.08 -24.71
CA PHE A 147 21.33 -1.17 -26.06
C PHE A 147 19.85 -0.75 -26.13
N LEU A 148 19.53 0.45 -25.61
CA LEU A 148 18.17 0.99 -25.60
C LEU A 148 17.52 1.05 -26.99
N ILE A 149 18.33 1.16 -28.04
CA ILE A 149 17.92 1.09 -29.44
C ILE A 149 17.04 -0.14 -29.76
N TYR A 150 17.32 -1.32 -29.18
CA TYR A 150 16.49 -2.51 -29.42
C TYR A 150 15.05 -2.31 -28.94
N LEU A 151 14.86 -1.70 -27.77
CA LEU A 151 13.53 -1.39 -27.28
C LEU A 151 12.86 -0.29 -28.13
N TYR A 152 13.64 0.71 -28.55
CA TYR A 152 13.13 1.76 -29.43
C TYR A 152 12.63 1.19 -30.76
N LEU A 153 13.41 0.32 -31.41
CA LEU A 153 13.00 -0.37 -32.64
C LEU A 153 11.76 -1.22 -32.44
N ALA A 154 11.70 -2.00 -31.36
CA ALA A 154 10.51 -2.78 -31.02
C ALA A 154 9.28 -1.87 -30.88
N LYS A 155 9.42 -0.71 -30.21
CA LYS A 155 8.34 0.29 -30.07
C LYS A 155 7.93 0.85 -31.43
N VAL A 156 8.87 1.29 -32.28
CA VAL A 156 8.56 1.82 -33.62
C VAL A 156 7.80 0.78 -34.43
N ILE A 157 8.30 -0.46 -34.50
CA ILE A 157 7.67 -1.54 -35.26
C ILE A 157 6.28 -1.83 -34.70
N LEU A 158 6.14 -2.08 -33.39
CA LEU A 158 4.89 -2.55 -32.81
C LEU A 158 3.83 -1.45 -32.63
N LEU A 159 4.25 -0.19 -32.41
CA LEU A 159 3.35 0.95 -32.15
C LEU A 159 3.12 1.80 -33.40
N GLU A 160 4.17 2.27 -34.07
CA GLU A 160 4.06 3.24 -35.15
C GLU A 160 3.66 2.61 -36.48
N CYS A 161 4.06 1.36 -36.71
CA CYS A 161 3.65 0.59 -37.89
C CYS A 161 2.33 -0.17 -37.67
N ARG A 162 1.70 -0.07 -36.48
CA ARG A 162 0.48 -0.79 -36.11
C ARG A 162 -0.64 -0.67 -37.15
N SER A 163 -0.79 0.50 -37.79
CA SER A 163 -1.83 0.76 -38.79
C SER A 163 -1.73 -0.10 -40.05
N PHE A 164 -0.54 -0.65 -40.34
CA PHE A 164 -0.32 -1.50 -41.52
C PHE A 164 -0.74 -2.96 -41.30
N PHE A 165 -1.02 -3.36 -40.06
CA PHE A 165 -1.26 -4.76 -39.70
C PHE A 165 -2.66 -4.95 -39.12
N SER A 166 -3.45 -5.81 -39.76
CA SER A 166 -4.79 -6.21 -39.31
C SER A 166 -4.98 -7.73 -39.18
N LEU A 167 -4.02 -8.52 -39.70
CA LEU A 167 -4.12 -9.98 -39.78
C LEU A 167 -3.65 -10.70 -38.50
N ASN A 168 -2.68 -10.13 -37.78
CA ASN A 168 -2.08 -10.77 -36.61
C ASN A 168 -2.95 -10.64 -35.36
N GLN A 169 -3.16 -11.75 -34.66
CA GLN A 169 -4.01 -11.78 -33.47
C GLN A 169 -3.26 -11.35 -32.21
N THR A 170 -1.95 -11.59 -32.16
CA THR A 170 -1.08 -11.36 -30.99
C THR A 170 -0.29 -10.04 -31.03
N TRP A 171 -0.45 -9.23 -32.09
CA TRP A 171 0.30 -7.97 -32.27
C TRP A 171 0.18 -7.02 -31.07
N ASP A 172 -1.05 -6.74 -30.64
CA ASP A 172 -1.33 -5.85 -29.52
C ASP A 172 -0.83 -6.40 -28.18
N TRP A 173 -0.65 -7.72 -28.08
CA TRP A 173 -0.06 -8.37 -26.92
C TRP A 173 1.45 -8.11 -26.86
N TRP A 174 2.15 -8.25 -28.00
CA TRP A 174 3.57 -7.87 -28.09
C TRP A 174 3.78 -6.38 -27.85
N LEU A 175 2.88 -5.52 -28.34
CA LEU A 175 2.90 -4.10 -28.02
C LEU A 175 2.73 -3.86 -26.51
N ALA A 176 1.77 -4.52 -25.86
CA ALA A 176 1.60 -4.41 -24.41
C ALA A 176 2.86 -4.85 -23.64
N ARG A 177 3.51 -5.95 -24.05
CA ARG A 177 4.80 -6.40 -23.49
C ARG A 177 5.89 -5.33 -23.67
N CYS A 178 6.01 -4.74 -24.86
CA CYS A 178 6.97 -3.66 -25.15
C CYS A 178 6.77 -2.45 -24.22
N LEU A 179 5.52 -1.97 -24.09
CA LEU A 179 5.19 -0.83 -23.24
C LEU A 179 5.39 -1.10 -21.74
N LEU A 180 5.15 -2.34 -21.29
CA LEU A 180 5.43 -2.76 -19.91
C LEU A 180 6.94 -2.82 -19.62
N ILE A 181 7.75 -3.25 -20.58
CA ILE A 181 9.22 -3.20 -20.46
C ILE A 181 9.72 -1.75 -20.45
N GLN A 182 9.17 -0.88 -21.29
CA GLN A 182 9.44 0.56 -21.22
C GLN A 182 9.10 1.14 -19.84
N GLN A 183 7.92 0.81 -19.29
CA GLN A 183 7.52 1.21 -17.94
C GLN A 183 8.52 0.69 -16.88
N GLY A 184 9.14 -0.47 -17.09
CA GLY A 184 10.16 -1.03 -16.20
C GLY A 184 11.44 -0.21 -16.09
N LEU A 185 11.76 0.60 -17.11
CA LEU A 185 12.95 1.47 -17.19
C LEU A 185 12.77 2.83 -16.52
N LEU A 186 11.53 3.28 -16.36
CA LEU A 186 11.21 4.60 -15.82
C LEU A 186 11.24 4.56 -14.29
N SER A 187 11.64 5.69 -13.68
CA SER A 187 11.71 5.84 -12.21
C SER A 187 10.35 5.71 -11.54
N GLU A 188 9.33 6.32 -12.15
CA GLU A 188 7.96 6.36 -11.65
C GLU A 188 7.00 5.76 -12.69
N ARG A 189 5.78 5.44 -12.24
CA ARG A 189 4.71 4.92 -13.11
C ARG A 189 4.14 6.05 -13.96
N CYS A 190 3.91 5.80 -15.24
CA CYS A 190 3.47 6.80 -16.21
C CYS A 190 1.99 6.61 -16.57
N PRO A 191 1.12 7.62 -16.30
CA PRO A 191 -0.30 7.58 -16.67
C PRO A 191 -0.56 7.34 -18.17
N THR A 192 0.28 7.87 -19.06
CA THR A 192 0.12 7.71 -20.52
C THR A 192 0.31 6.26 -20.93
N LEU A 193 1.38 5.60 -20.44
CA LEU A 193 1.61 4.17 -20.69
C LEU A 193 0.51 3.31 -20.07
N LYS A 194 0.04 3.65 -18.87
CA LYS A 194 -1.10 2.98 -18.23
C LYS A 194 -2.32 2.98 -19.14
N ALA A 195 -2.72 4.14 -19.65
CA ALA A 195 -3.94 4.27 -20.45
C ALA A 195 -3.87 3.35 -21.68
N THR A 196 -2.78 3.40 -22.43
CA THR A 196 -2.58 2.58 -23.62
C THR A 196 -2.52 1.09 -23.31
N VAL A 197 -1.77 0.67 -22.27
CA VAL A 197 -1.69 -0.76 -21.90
C VAL A 197 -3.05 -1.29 -21.45
N MET A 198 -3.81 -0.54 -20.66
CA MET A 198 -5.14 -0.98 -20.21
C MET A 198 -6.11 -1.11 -21.40
N GLU A 199 -6.08 -0.19 -22.35
CA GLU A 199 -6.89 -0.27 -23.58
C GLU A 199 -6.54 -1.51 -24.40
N LEU A 200 -5.25 -1.77 -24.63
CA LEU A 200 -4.78 -2.95 -25.36
C LEU A 200 -5.24 -4.25 -24.69
N LEU A 201 -5.14 -4.35 -23.35
CA LEU A 201 -5.59 -5.53 -22.61
C LEU A 201 -7.12 -5.70 -22.66
N ASP A 202 -7.88 -4.62 -22.53
CA ASP A 202 -9.33 -4.65 -22.65
C ASP A 202 -9.75 -5.10 -24.06
N ASP A 203 -9.04 -4.69 -25.12
CA ASP A 203 -9.32 -5.12 -26.49
C ASP A 203 -8.90 -6.57 -26.76
N LEU A 204 -7.74 -7.00 -26.25
CA LEU A 204 -7.29 -8.40 -26.32
C LEU A 204 -8.29 -9.34 -25.62
N SER A 205 -8.86 -8.92 -24.49
CA SER A 205 -9.85 -9.71 -23.75
C SER A 205 -11.14 -9.99 -24.53
N LYS A 206 -11.45 -9.18 -25.54
CA LYS A 206 -12.65 -9.31 -26.40
C LYS A 206 -12.40 -10.14 -27.66
N ARG A 207 -11.16 -10.54 -27.94
CA ARG A 207 -10.81 -11.29 -29.17
C ARG A 207 -11.22 -12.75 -29.04
N GLU A 208 -12.41 -13.06 -29.56
CA GLU A 208 -12.97 -14.42 -29.56
C GLU A 208 -11.99 -15.52 -30.04
N PRO A 209 -11.20 -15.34 -31.12
CA PRO A 209 -10.31 -16.40 -31.61
C PRO A 209 -9.21 -16.83 -30.64
N LEU A 210 -8.80 -15.96 -29.71
CA LEU A 210 -7.79 -16.25 -28.69
C LEU A 210 -8.41 -16.74 -27.38
N MET A 211 -9.61 -16.25 -27.04
CA MET A 211 -10.20 -16.40 -25.71
C MET A 211 -11.28 -17.49 -25.59
N ILE A 212 -11.82 -18.01 -26.70
CA ILE A 212 -12.98 -18.95 -26.67
C ILE A 212 -12.59 -20.40 -27.00
N ASP A 213 -11.51 -20.63 -27.74
CA ASP A 213 -11.11 -21.98 -28.15
C ASP A 213 -10.53 -22.77 -26.96
N ASP A 214 -11.08 -23.95 -26.67
CA ASP A 214 -10.60 -24.86 -25.63
C ASP A 214 -9.15 -25.34 -25.90
N LEU A 215 -8.73 -25.35 -27.17
CA LEU A 215 -7.34 -25.65 -27.56
C LEU A 215 -6.35 -24.54 -27.13
N ASN A 216 -6.85 -23.36 -26.76
CA ASN A 216 -6.06 -22.20 -26.33
C ASN A 216 -6.06 -22.00 -24.81
N ARG A 217 -6.39 -23.03 -24.02
CA ARG A 217 -6.43 -22.96 -22.55
C ARG A 217 -5.18 -22.31 -21.94
N ASP A 218 -3.99 -22.74 -22.35
CA ASP A 218 -2.74 -22.19 -21.83
C ASP A 218 -2.53 -20.73 -22.23
N ILE A 219 -2.99 -20.32 -23.43
CA ILE A 219 -2.91 -18.93 -23.89
C ILE A 219 -3.81 -18.06 -23.02
N GLN A 220 -5.01 -18.52 -22.70
CA GLN A 220 -5.93 -17.81 -21.81
C GLN A 220 -5.32 -17.65 -20.42
N ILE A 221 -4.73 -18.70 -19.86
CA ILE A 221 -4.04 -18.64 -18.57
C ILE A 221 -2.88 -17.62 -18.63
N LEU A 222 -2.04 -17.69 -19.67
CA LEU A 222 -0.94 -16.75 -19.87
C LEU A 222 -1.42 -15.30 -19.96
N PHE A 223 -2.50 -15.05 -20.71
CA PHE A 223 -3.11 -13.72 -20.82
C PHE A 223 -3.53 -13.20 -19.45
N HIS A 224 -4.26 -14.00 -18.69
CA HIS A 224 -4.73 -13.61 -17.36
C HIS A 224 -3.58 -13.35 -16.38
N ILE A 225 -2.48 -14.10 -16.46
CA ILE A 225 -1.28 -13.84 -15.66
C ILE A 225 -0.67 -12.49 -16.04
N GLU A 226 -0.36 -12.27 -17.32
CA GLU A 226 0.28 -11.04 -17.80
C GLU A 226 -0.60 -9.79 -17.57
N ALA A 227 -1.90 -9.89 -17.85
CA ALA A 227 -2.87 -8.82 -17.58
C ALA A 227 -3.00 -8.53 -16.08
N GLY A 228 -2.97 -9.56 -15.24
CA GLY A 228 -2.95 -9.42 -13.78
C GLY A 228 -1.73 -8.63 -13.30
N HIS A 229 -0.54 -8.97 -13.80
CA HIS A 229 0.70 -8.26 -13.48
C HIS A 229 0.73 -6.82 -14.02
N ALA A 230 0.19 -6.58 -15.22
CA ALA A 230 0.03 -5.24 -15.76
C ALA A 230 -0.89 -4.38 -14.88
N CYS A 231 -2.02 -4.93 -14.44
CA CYS A 231 -2.93 -4.27 -13.51
C CYS A 231 -2.25 -3.96 -12.16
N HIS A 232 -1.49 -4.92 -11.59
CA HIS A 232 -0.69 -4.69 -10.39
C HIS A 232 0.33 -3.57 -10.56
N THR A 233 1.01 -3.51 -11.70
CA THR A 233 2.00 -2.47 -12.01
C THR A 233 1.38 -1.08 -11.90
N TYR A 234 0.11 -0.92 -12.27
CA TYR A 234 -0.59 0.36 -12.31
C TYR A 234 -1.63 0.57 -11.19
N TYR A 235 -1.49 -0.16 -10.09
CA TYR A 235 -2.34 -0.07 -8.89
C TYR A 235 -3.83 -0.44 -9.10
N GLU A 236 -4.14 -1.24 -10.12
CA GLU A 236 -5.49 -1.73 -10.41
C GLU A 236 -5.72 -3.09 -9.74
N TYR A 237 -5.60 -3.16 -8.41
CA TYR A 237 -5.60 -4.43 -7.67
C TYR A 237 -6.90 -5.24 -7.82
N LYS A 238 -8.06 -4.59 -7.93
CA LYS A 238 -9.34 -5.28 -8.14
C LYS A 238 -9.39 -5.99 -9.50
N LYS A 239 -8.90 -5.32 -10.55
CA LYS A 239 -8.81 -5.92 -11.89
C LYS A 239 -7.81 -7.07 -11.88
N ALA A 240 -6.66 -6.86 -11.23
CA ALA A 240 -5.63 -7.90 -11.13
C ALA A 240 -6.16 -9.17 -10.43
N ALA A 241 -6.82 -9.02 -9.27
CA ALA A 241 -7.43 -10.11 -8.54
C ALA A 241 -8.48 -10.84 -9.39
N HIS A 242 -9.26 -10.11 -10.20
CA HIS A 242 -10.18 -10.71 -11.16
C HIS A 242 -9.45 -11.56 -12.21
N HIS A 243 -8.38 -11.04 -12.82
CA HIS A 243 -7.61 -11.80 -13.81
C HIS A 243 -6.99 -13.07 -13.20
N PHE A 244 -6.33 -12.99 -12.04
CA PHE A 244 -5.75 -14.18 -11.39
C PHE A 244 -6.81 -15.19 -10.96
N ALA A 245 -7.98 -14.74 -10.48
CA ALA A 245 -9.09 -15.63 -10.15
C ALA A 245 -9.67 -16.32 -11.38
N THR A 246 -9.75 -15.63 -12.52
CA THR A 246 -10.17 -16.22 -13.80
C THR A 246 -9.14 -17.22 -14.30
N GLY A 247 -7.84 -16.87 -14.25
CA GLY A 247 -6.74 -17.80 -14.55
C GLY A 247 -6.78 -19.06 -13.68
N LYS A 248 -7.04 -18.91 -12.36
CA LYS A 248 -7.21 -20.03 -11.41
C LYS A 248 -8.35 -20.96 -11.82
N LYS A 249 -9.49 -20.40 -12.25
CA LYS A 249 -10.64 -21.17 -12.72
C LYS A 249 -10.34 -21.94 -14.00
N ILE A 250 -9.68 -21.31 -14.97
CA ILE A 250 -9.31 -21.93 -16.26
C ILE A 250 -8.26 -23.03 -16.03
N ALA A 251 -7.29 -22.80 -15.15
CA ALA A 251 -6.29 -23.79 -14.75
C ALA A 251 -6.87 -24.95 -13.92
N GLU A 252 -8.10 -24.82 -13.41
CA GLU A 252 -8.77 -25.81 -12.56
C GLU A 252 -7.94 -26.24 -11.34
N ILE A 253 -7.12 -25.31 -10.84
CA ILE A 253 -6.32 -25.50 -9.64
C ILE A 253 -7.03 -24.89 -8.43
N ASP A 254 -7.05 -25.62 -7.32
CA ASP A 254 -7.39 -25.04 -6.03
C ASP A 254 -6.13 -24.89 -5.19
N VAL A 255 -6.01 -23.74 -4.52
CA VAL A 255 -4.83 -23.34 -3.75
C VAL A 255 -5.34 -22.85 -2.41
N SER A 256 -4.96 -23.54 -1.34
CA SER A 256 -5.39 -23.25 0.02
C SER A 256 -4.23 -23.41 1.02
N LEU A 257 -4.27 -22.61 2.09
CA LEU A 257 -3.31 -22.73 3.19
C LEU A 257 -3.89 -23.67 4.24
N THR A 258 -3.12 -24.68 4.63
CA THR A 258 -3.47 -25.67 5.66
C THR A 258 -2.38 -25.75 6.72
N GLY A 259 -2.59 -26.58 7.75
CA GLY A 259 -1.64 -26.79 8.84
C GLY A 259 -1.17 -28.24 8.91
N ALA A 260 0.13 -28.45 9.08
CA ALA A 260 0.73 -29.76 9.31
C ALA A 260 1.75 -29.71 10.45
N MET A 261 1.95 -30.83 11.15
CA MET A 261 2.91 -30.91 12.25
C MET A 261 4.34 -30.98 11.70
N GLY A 262 5.24 -30.13 12.21
CA GLY A 262 6.64 -30.14 11.81
C GLY A 262 7.57 -29.32 12.69
N LYS A 263 8.86 -29.38 12.35
CA LYS A 263 9.98 -28.73 13.05
C LYS A 263 10.65 -27.68 12.18
N ARG A 264 11.12 -26.61 12.84
CA ARG A 264 11.86 -25.51 12.21
C ARG A 264 13.32 -25.43 12.65
N THR A 265 13.68 -26.09 13.75
CA THR A 265 15.05 -26.05 14.30
C THR A 265 15.58 -27.43 14.59
N HIS A 266 16.90 -27.59 14.51
CA HIS A 266 17.60 -28.86 14.80
C HIS A 266 17.36 -29.35 16.23
N PHE A 267 17.18 -28.45 17.19
CA PHE A 267 17.02 -28.75 18.62
C PHE A 267 15.55 -28.87 19.08
N GLN A 268 14.59 -28.86 18.15
CA GLN A 268 13.17 -28.95 18.51
C GLN A 268 12.78 -30.39 18.83
N GLU A 269 12.29 -30.65 20.05
CA GLU A 269 11.87 -31.99 20.47
C GLU A 269 10.45 -32.33 19.98
N GLU A 270 9.49 -31.43 20.18
CA GLU A 270 8.09 -31.63 19.81
C GLU A 270 7.75 -30.99 18.45
N ASP A 271 6.97 -31.68 17.61
CA ASP A 271 6.41 -31.08 16.41
C ASP A 271 5.40 -30.00 16.77
N LYS A 272 5.38 -28.91 16.00
CA LYS A 272 4.40 -27.83 16.14
C LYS A 272 3.65 -27.66 14.84
N ALA A 273 2.41 -27.16 14.89
CA ALA A 273 1.65 -26.83 13.70
C ALA A 273 2.40 -25.78 12.85
N GLN A 274 2.58 -26.08 11.58
CA GLN A 274 3.24 -25.28 10.56
C GLN A 274 2.29 -25.06 9.40
N LEU A 275 2.36 -23.89 8.77
CA LEU A 275 1.60 -23.61 7.55
C LEU A 275 2.17 -24.39 6.37
N VAL A 276 1.27 -24.92 5.54
CA VAL A 276 1.57 -25.65 4.30
C VAL A 276 0.64 -25.15 3.21
N LEU A 277 1.18 -25.03 2.00
CA LEU A 277 0.36 -24.77 0.83
C LEU A 277 -0.15 -26.10 0.26
N HIS A 278 -1.48 -26.26 0.22
CA HIS A 278 -2.13 -27.38 -0.43
C HIS A 278 -2.60 -26.95 -1.83
N VAL A 279 -2.22 -27.71 -2.86
CA VAL A 279 -2.62 -27.46 -4.23
C VAL A 279 -3.25 -28.71 -4.84
N GLU A 280 -4.51 -28.61 -5.25
CA GLU A 280 -5.27 -29.69 -5.90
C GLU A 280 -5.57 -29.34 -7.34
N LYS A 281 -5.53 -30.34 -8.23
CA LYS A 281 -5.93 -30.22 -9.63
C LYS A 281 -7.18 -31.06 -9.87
N ARG A 282 -8.26 -30.44 -10.35
CA ARG A 282 -9.58 -31.11 -10.46
C ARG A 282 -9.69 -32.07 -11.65
N SER A 283 -8.91 -31.90 -12.73
CA SER A 283 -8.92 -32.82 -13.87
C SER A 283 -7.75 -33.82 -13.81
N VAL A 284 -8.08 -35.11 -13.65
CA VAL A 284 -7.15 -36.27 -13.79
C VAL A 284 -7.05 -36.74 -15.26
N ASN A 285 -7.81 -36.14 -16.18
CA ASN A 285 -7.68 -36.47 -17.59
C ASN A 285 -6.44 -35.78 -18.15
N ASP A 286 -5.40 -36.58 -18.39
CA ASP A 286 -4.19 -36.33 -19.20
C ASP A 286 -4.54 -35.91 -20.65
N LYS A 287 -5.39 -34.91 -20.84
CA LYS A 287 -5.45 -34.18 -22.11
C LYS A 287 -4.23 -33.29 -22.14
N GLU A 288 -3.13 -33.88 -22.61
CA GLU A 288 -1.88 -33.25 -23.07
C GLU A 288 -1.74 -31.80 -22.59
N THR A 289 -1.40 -31.60 -21.31
CA THR A 289 -0.82 -30.32 -20.90
C THR A 289 0.41 -30.15 -21.77
N HIS A 290 0.40 -29.19 -22.70
CA HIS A 290 1.53 -28.96 -23.59
C HIS A 290 2.79 -28.92 -22.75
N ASN A 291 3.67 -29.90 -22.95
CA ASN A 291 4.84 -30.10 -22.10
C ASN A 291 5.76 -28.88 -22.27
N PHE A 292 5.62 -27.90 -21.38
CA PHE A 292 6.70 -26.96 -21.11
C PHE A 292 7.90 -27.82 -20.76
N LYS A 293 8.83 -27.98 -21.71
CA LYS A 293 10.08 -28.72 -21.45
C LYS A 293 10.80 -27.95 -20.36
N GLY A 294 10.83 -28.54 -19.17
CA GLY A 294 11.54 -27.97 -18.05
C GLY A 294 12.99 -27.72 -18.42
N SER A 295 13.56 -26.63 -17.91
CA SER A 295 14.99 -26.39 -18.05
C SER A 295 15.75 -27.45 -17.25
N SER A 296 16.69 -28.14 -17.89
CA SER A 296 17.58 -29.08 -17.20
C SER A 296 18.56 -28.40 -16.25
N ILE A 297 18.84 -27.11 -16.49
CA ILE A 297 19.75 -26.28 -15.70
C ILE A 297 18.94 -25.14 -15.08
N LEU A 298 18.90 -25.06 -13.75
CA LEU A 298 18.19 -24.01 -13.01
C LEU A 298 19.17 -23.16 -12.19
N PRO A 299 18.80 -21.92 -11.82
CA PRO A 299 19.58 -21.12 -10.89
C PRO A 299 19.83 -21.87 -9.58
N LYS A 300 21.02 -21.71 -9.02
CA LYS A 300 21.40 -22.42 -7.80
C LYS A 300 20.58 -21.94 -6.61
N ASN A 301 19.83 -22.85 -5.99
CA ASN A 301 19.16 -22.64 -4.71
C ASN A 301 20.16 -22.83 -3.57
N LEU A 302 20.60 -21.75 -2.94
CA LEU A 302 21.58 -21.82 -1.85
C LEU A 302 20.91 -22.35 -0.57
N LEU A 303 21.63 -23.24 0.12
CA LEU A 303 21.20 -23.82 1.40
C LEU A 303 21.44 -22.83 2.54
N LEU A 304 20.62 -22.93 3.58
CA LEU A 304 20.84 -22.24 4.85
C LEU A 304 21.93 -22.98 5.64
N ASP A 305 23.03 -22.29 5.92
CA ASP A 305 24.18 -22.79 6.69
C ASP A 305 24.11 -22.25 8.14
N ASP A 306 22.98 -22.51 8.83
CA ASP A 306 22.76 -22.09 10.23
C ASP A 306 22.65 -23.33 11.14
N ASP A 307 23.39 -23.34 12.24
CA ASP A 307 23.47 -24.48 13.18
C ASP A 307 22.16 -24.74 13.95
N THR A 308 21.20 -23.82 13.90
CA THR A 308 19.98 -23.87 14.71
C THR A 308 18.72 -24.08 13.89
N VAL A 309 18.57 -23.36 12.77
CA VAL A 309 17.36 -23.32 11.94
C VAL A 309 17.54 -24.24 10.73
N LEU A 310 16.53 -25.07 10.47
CA LEU A 310 16.52 -25.96 9.32
C LEU A 310 16.40 -25.18 8.01
N ASN A 311 17.01 -25.68 6.94
CA ASN A 311 16.92 -25.10 5.60
C ASN A 311 15.47 -25.03 5.08
N SER A 312 14.68 -26.04 5.39
CA SER A 312 13.24 -26.15 5.13
C SER A 312 12.55 -26.79 6.33
N ILE A 313 11.24 -26.55 6.48
CA ILE A 313 10.44 -27.19 7.52
C ILE A 313 10.49 -28.71 7.32
N LYS A 314 10.79 -29.44 8.38
CA LYS A 314 10.72 -30.90 8.38
C LYS A 314 9.37 -31.32 8.96
N PHE A 315 8.49 -31.86 8.12
CA PHE A 315 7.17 -32.34 8.55
C PHE A 315 7.27 -33.71 9.20
N ALA A 316 6.32 -34.02 10.09
CA ALA A 316 6.22 -35.32 10.75
C ALA A 316 5.65 -36.40 9.82
N ASP A 317 4.81 -35.98 8.87
CA ASP A 317 4.21 -36.82 7.85
C ASP A 317 4.80 -36.43 6.48
N ASP A 318 5.49 -37.39 5.85
CA ASP A 318 6.13 -37.17 4.56
C ASP A 318 5.11 -36.98 3.42
N THR A 319 3.85 -37.43 3.59
CA THR A 319 2.79 -37.24 2.59
C THR A 319 2.42 -35.77 2.42
N VAL A 320 2.71 -34.92 3.41
CA VAL A 320 2.52 -33.46 3.32
C VAL A 320 3.45 -32.84 2.28
N THR A 321 4.54 -33.53 1.94
CA THR A 321 5.47 -33.13 0.88
C THR A 321 5.13 -33.72 -0.48
N GLU A 322 4.07 -34.55 -0.59
CA GLU A 322 3.59 -35.04 -1.89
C GLU A 322 2.98 -33.88 -2.67
N THR A 323 3.73 -33.43 -3.67
CA THR A 323 3.39 -32.28 -4.49
C THR A 323 2.63 -32.71 -5.73
N ALA A 324 1.50 -32.06 -5.99
CA ALA A 324 0.80 -32.18 -7.27
C ALA A 324 1.75 -31.89 -8.44
N ASN A 325 1.59 -32.61 -9.56
CA ASN A 325 2.34 -32.33 -10.79
C ASN A 325 1.81 -31.05 -11.45
N ILE A 326 2.48 -29.93 -11.18
CA ILE A 326 2.09 -28.59 -11.64
C ILE A 326 3.05 -28.09 -12.71
N SER A 327 2.49 -27.63 -13.83
CA SER A 327 3.24 -27.06 -14.94
C SER A 327 3.90 -25.72 -14.59
N PRO A 328 5.00 -25.33 -15.25
CA PRO A 328 5.60 -24.00 -15.09
C PRO A 328 4.63 -22.82 -15.22
N LEU A 329 3.64 -22.92 -16.12
CA LEU A 329 2.65 -21.87 -16.32
C LEU A 329 1.71 -21.75 -15.10
N GLU A 330 1.26 -22.89 -14.56
CA GLU A 330 0.47 -22.92 -13.32
C GLU A 330 1.30 -22.44 -12.11
N GLN A 331 2.61 -22.73 -12.06
CA GLN A 331 3.52 -22.18 -11.04
C GLN A 331 3.62 -20.64 -11.15
N ALA A 332 3.71 -20.09 -12.36
CA ALA A 332 3.67 -18.64 -12.58
C ALA A 332 2.32 -18.03 -12.13
N LEU A 333 1.21 -18.73 -12.36
CA LEU A 333 -0.11 -18.33 -11.86
C LEU A 333 -0.16 -18.32 -10.32
N ILE A 334 0.43 -19.31 -9.65
CA ILE A 334 0.54 -19.35 -8.18
C ILE A 334 1.35 -18.16 -7.66
N ILE A 335 2.45 -17.78 -8.33
CA ILE A 335 3.20 -16.54 -8.01
C ILE A 335 2.29 -15.31 -8.12
N GLY A 336 1.49 -15.21 -9.19
CA GLY A 336 0.53 -14.12 -9.39
C GLY A 336 -0.55 -14.05 -8.29
N LEU A 337 -1.13 -15.20 -7.92
CA LEU A 337 -2.10 -15.32 -6.82
C LEU A 337 -1.49 -14.92 -5.48
N MET A 338 -0.27 -15.39 -5.18
CA MET A 338 0.47 -15.05 -3.98
C MET A 338 0.78 -13.54 -3.93
N GLU A 339 1.22 -12.93 -5.03
CA GLU A 339 1.43 -11.49 -5.09
C GLU A 339 0.14 -10.71 -4.88
N SER A 340 -0.98 -11.16 -5.46
CA SER A 340 -2.30 -10.54 -5.27
C SER A 340 -2.75 -10.64 -3.82
N TYR A 341 -2.50 -11.78 -3.17
CA TYR A 341 -2.78 -12.00 -1.76
C TYR A 341 -1.96 -11.05 -0.88
N ARG A 342 -0.64 -11.02 -1.08
CA ARG A 342 0.30 -10.15 -0.35
C ARG A 342 -0.04 -8.67 -0.46
N ARG A 343 -0.56 -8.22 -1.60
CA ARG A 343 -0.95 -6.82 -1.83
C ARG A 343 -2.34 -6.46 -1.30
N SER A 344 -3.16 -7.46 -0.95
CA SER A 344 -4.51 -7.26 -0.44
C SER A 344 -4.60 -7.40 1.08
N MET A 345 -3.56 -7.91 1.73
CA MET A 345 -3.46 -8.10 3.17
C MET A 345 -2.48 -7.10 3.78
N ALA A 346 -2.70 -6.80 5.07
CA ALA A 346 -1.82 -5.92 5.83
C ALA A 346 -0.40 -6.50 5.93
N GLN A 347 0.62 -5.64 5.88
CA GLN A 347 2.01 -6.08 6.03
C GLN A 347 2.31 -6.43 7.50
N ASP A 348 2.10 -7.69 7.85
CA ASP A 348 2.46 -8.25 9.14
C ASP A 348 3.28 -9.55 9.01
N ARG A 349 3.81 -10.03 10.15
CA ARG A 349 4.64 -11.25 10.18
C ARG A 349 3.86 -12.50 9.78
N LEU A 350 2.55 -12.54 9.97
CA LEU A 350 1.74 -13.69 9.57
C LEU A 350 1.66 -13.78 8.05
N THR A 351 1.36 -12.66 7.38
CA THR A 351 1.33 -12.55 5.92
C THR A 351 2.68 -12.94 5.31
N GLU A 352 3.80 -12.52 5.91
CA GLU A 352 5.14 -12.93 5.47
C GLU A 352 5.34 -14.46 5.54
N GLU A 353 4.91 -15.09 6.63
CA GLU A 353 5.01 -16.53 6.81
C GLU A 353 4.10 -17.30 5.84
N GLU A 354 2.90 -16.79 5.57
CA GLU A 354 2.00 -17.33 4.56
C GLU A 354 2.62 -17.25 3.17
N VAL A 355 3.14 -16.10 2.75
CA VAL A 355 3.82 -15.92 1.46
C VAL A 355 5.05 -16.83 1.33
N LEU A 356 5.81 -17.04 2.41
CA LEU A 356 6.93 -17.99 2.42
C LEU A 356 6.50 -19.44 2.14
N THR A 357 5.27 -19.85 2.51
CA THR A 357 4.77 -21.19 2.17
C THR A 357 4.57 -21.37 0.67
N TYR A 358 4.04 -20.35 -0.03
CA TYR A 358 3.90 -20.37 -1.49
C TYR A 358 5.27 -20.49 -2.17
N ILE A 359 6.23 -19.69 -1.73
CA ILE A 359 7.59 -19.70 -2.29
C ILE A 359 8.27 -21.04 -2.03
N SER A 360 8.13 -21.60 -0.84
CA SER A 360 8.71 -22.91 -0.49
C SER A 360 8.11 -24.03 -1.33
N TYR A 361 6.78 -24.02 -1.52
CA TYR A 361 6.09 -24.96 -2.39
C TYR A 361 6.56 -24.89 -3.84
N ILE A 362 6.71 -23.67 -4.38
CA ILE A 362 7.23 -23.46 -5.74
C ILE A 362 8.66 -23.97 -5.84
N LEU A 363 9.55 -23.58 -4.92
CA LEU A 363 10.97 -23.97 -4.93
C LEU A 363 11.20 -25.49 -4.89
N SER A 364 10.30 -26.25 -4.28
CA SER A 364 10.34 -27.72 -4.27
C SER A 364 9.95 -28.36 -5.62
N ASN A 365 9.23 -27.64 -6.48
CA ASN A 365 8.64 -28.15 -7.73
C ASN A 365 9.16 -27.47 -8.99
N VAL A 366 10.16 -26.59 -8.89
CA VAL A 366 10.51 -25.73 -10.02
C VAL A 366 11.05 -26.53 -11.20
N SER A 367 10.50 -26.23 -12.37
CA SER A 367 10.98 -26.76 -13.66
C SER A 367 11.29 -25.66 -14.68
N SER A 368 11.02 -24.38 -14.38
CA SER A 368 11.33 -23.25 -15.26
C SER A 368 12.37 -22.30 -14.65
N TRP A 369 13.25 -21.78 -15.51
CA TRP A 369 14.29 -20.83 -15.15
C TRP A 369 13.72 -19.56 -14.49
N ASN A 370 12.73 -18.91 -15.12
CA ASN A 370 12.16 -17.66 -14.62
C ASN A 370 11.36 -17.85 -13.34
N VAL A 371 10.63 -18.97 -13.22
CA VAL A 371 9.92 -19.31 -11.99
C VAL A 371 10.92 -19.48 -10.84
N SER A 372 12.04 -20.17 -11.07
CA SER A 372 13.11 -20.33 -10.08
C SER A 372 13.72 -18.99 -9.69
N LEU A 373 14.10 -18.19 -10.68
CA LEU A 373 14.73 -16.89 -10.51
C LEU A 373 13.88 -15.96 -9.65
N VAL A 374 12.58 -15.89 -9.95
CA VAL A 374 11.62 -15.04 -9.23
C VAL A 374 11.35 -15.57 -7.83
N ALA A 375 11.15 -16.89 -7.66
CA ALA A 375 10.95 -17.49 -6.35
C ALA A 375 12.16 -17.28 -5.42
N LEU A 376 13.39 -17.43 -5.93
CA LEU A 376 14.63 -17.17 -5.19
C LEU A 376 14.80 -15.68 -4.85
N ASN A 377 14.47 -14.78 -5.78
CA ASN A 377 14.50 -13.33 -5.52
C ASN A 377 13.47 -12.94 -4.43
N LEU A 378 12.23 -13.45 -4.53
CA LEU A 378 11.17 -13.19 -3.54
C LEU A 378 11.52 -13.75 -2.16
N ARG A 379 12.09 -14.96 -2.09
CA ARG A 379 12.59 -15.53 -0.82
C ARG A 379 13.63 -14.61 -0.18
N SER A 380 14.60 -14.16 -0.98
CA SER A 380 15.66 -13.26 -0.50
C SER A 380 15.08 -11.94 0.02
N ARG A 381 14.05 -11.39 -0.64
CA ARG A 381 13.34 -10.20 -0.16
C ARG A 381 12.67 -10.40 1.19
N LEU A 382 12.08 -11.56 1.48
CA LEU A 382 11.44 -11.86 2.76
C LEU A 382 12.45 -12.20 3.87
N GLU A 383 13.63 -12.70 3.51
CA GLU A 383 14.66 -13.11 4.47
C GLU A 383 15.59 -11.99 4.91
N ARG A 384 15.56 -10.83 4.26
CA ARG A 384 16.50 -9.73 4.47
C ARG A 384 16.54 -9.16 5.89
N ASP A 385 15.42 -9.19 6.60
CA ASP A 385 15.31 -8.65 7.97
C ASP A 385 15.50 -9.73 9.04
N SER A 386 15.64 -11.00 8.62
CA SER A 386 15.86 -12.13 9.52
C SER A 386 17.34 -12.25 9.89
N ARG A 387 17.64 -12.11 11.19
CA ARG A 387 19.02 -12.24 11.72
C ARG A 387 19.73 -13.55 11.34
N ARG A 388 18.97 -14.63 11.14
CA ARG A 388 19.52 -15.97 10.82
C ARG A 388 19.51 -16.30 9.33
N ARG A 389 18.74 -15.57 8.52
CA ARG A 389 18.58 -15.87 7.07
C ARG A 389 19.13 -14.77 6.17
N VAL A 390 19.53 -13.63 6.73
CA VAL A 390 20.04 -12.48 5.99
C VAL A 390 21.28 -12.81 5.15
N GLU A 391 22.18 -13.67 5.66
CA GLU A 391 23.37 -14.10 4.92
C GLU A 391 23.00 -14.92 3.69
N ARG A 392 22.10 -15.91 3.83
CA ARG A 392 21.57 -16.67 2.70
C ARG A 392 20.92 -15.75 1.67
N SER A 393 20.10 -14.79 2.12
CA SER A 393 19.49 -13.78 1.24
C SER A 393 20.54 -13.01 0.44
N MET A 394 21.60 -12.53 1.10
CA MET A 394 22.68 -11.78 0.46
C MET A 394 23.40 -12.62 -0.60
N MET A 395 23.88 -13.81 -0.21
CA MET A 395 24.58 -14.73 -1.13
C MET A 395 23.69 -15.15 -2.29
N GLN A 396 22.39 -15.34 -2.05
CA GLN A 396 21.45 -15.70 -3.11
C GLN A 396 21.31 -14.56 -4.12
N LEU A 397 21.17 -13.32 -3.67
CA LEU A 397 21.12 -12.15 -4.56
C LEU A 397 22.41 -11.98 -5.36
N GLU A 398 23.58 -12.18 -4.75
CA GLU A 398 24.88 -12.17 -5.45
C GLU A 398 24.95 -13.20 -6.57
N GLU A 399 24.51 -14.43 -6.31
CA GLU A 399 24.47 -15.50 -7.30
C GLU A 399 23.52 -15.15 -8.47
N LEU A 400 22.34 -14.59 -8.17
CA LEU A 400 21.40 -14.16 -9.22
C LEU A 400 21.99 -13.06 -10.12
N VAL A 401 22.69 -12.09 -9.52
CA VAL A 401 23.38 -11.02 -10.28
C VAL A 401 24.50 -11.59 -11.15
N LYS A 402 25.28 -12.53 -10.61
CA LYS A 402 26.40 -13.15 -11.31
C LYS A 402 25.96 -13.90 -12.55
N ILE A 403 24.88 -14.68 -12.44
CA ILE A 403 24.36 -15.51 -13.54
C ILE A 403 23.82 -14.65 -14.69
N ALA A 404 23.23 -13.49 -14.40
CA ALA A 404 22.71 -12.60 -15.44
C ALA A 404 23.81 -11.80 -16.16
N GLY A 405 24.92 -11.51 -15.47
CA GLY A 405 26.02 -10.70 -16.00
C GLY A 405 27.15 -11.49 -16.69
N ALA A 406 27.22 -12.81 -16.52
CA ALA A 406 28.33 -13.63 -17.02
C ALA A 406 28.23 -13.88 -18.54
N PRO A 407 29.28 -13.53 -19.33
CA PRO A 407 29.37 -13.94 -20.74
C PRO A 407 29.40 -15.47 -20.85
N ASN A 408 28.68 -16.04 -21.81
CA ASN A 408 28.62 -17.48 -22.07
C ASN A 408 28.09 -18.34 -20.89
N SER A 409 27.23 -17.77 -20.04
CA SER A 409 26.58 -18.51 -18.97
C SER A 409 25.55 -19.51 -19.53
N SER A 410 25.56 -20.76 -19.05
CA SER A 410 24.51 -21.75 -19.32
C SER A 410 23.30 -21.57 -18.40
N PRO A 411 22.08 -22.00 -18.79
CA PRO A 411 21.68 -22.44 -20.12
C PRO A 411 21.53 -21.25 -21.07
N ASP A 412 21.38 -21.53 -22.37
CA ASP A 412 21.23 -20.52 -23.41
C ASP A 412 19.90 -19.73 -23.28
N ILE A 413 19.80 -18.62 -24.01
CA ILE A 413 18.67 -17.69 -23.92
C ILE A 413 17.31 -18.35 -24.25
N SER A 414 17.30 -19.35 -25.14
CA SER A 414 16.10 -20.14 -25.47
C SER A 414 15.51 -20.88 -24.27
N CYS A 415 16.33 -21.27 -23.29
CA CYS A 415 15.85 -21.86 -22.04
C CYS A 415 15.45 -20.80 -20.99
N ARG A 416 15.98 -19.57 -21.10
CA ARG A 416 15.77 -18.50 -20.12
C ARG A 416 14.56 -17.63 -20.41
N ILE A 417 14.17 -17.45 -21.67
CA ILE A 417 13.05 -16.56 -22.07
C ILE A 417 11.65 -17.10 -21.74
N PRO A 418 11.34 -18.40 -21.85
CA PRO A 418 9.99 -18.89 -21.64
C PRO A 418 9.40 -18.43 -20.30
N LEU A 419 8.15 -17.98 -20.32
CA LEU A 419 7.41 -17.40 -19.17
C LEU A 419 8.00 -16.11 -18.56
N PHE A 420 8.98 -15.45 -19.19
CA PHE A 420 9.58 -14.21 -18.68
C PHE A 420 8.52 -13.15 -18.32
N TYR A 421 7.59 -12.89 -19.23
CA TYR A 421 6.51 -11.90 -19.04
C TYR A 421 5.47 -12.36 -18.01
N ALA A 422 5.33 -13.67 -17.79
CA ALA A 422 4.40 -14.24 -16.83
C ALA A 422 4.90 -14.21 -15.38
N CYS A 423 6.22 -14.07 -15.15
CA CYS A 423 6.78 -14.16 -13.79
C CYS A 423 7.21 -12.81 -13.18
N THR A 424 7.06 -11.67 -13.87
CA THR A 424 7.52 -10.34 -13.40
C THR A 424 8.99 -10.32 -12.95
N VAL A 425 9.88 -10.82 -13.81
CA VAL A 425 11.31 -10.86 -13.53
C VAL A 425 11.87 -9.44 -13.32
N PRO A 426 12.58 -9.15 -12.21
CA PRO A 426 13.21 -7.85 -12.02
C PRO A 426 14.43 -7.69 -12.94
N PRO A 427 14.70 -6.48 -13.48
CA PRO A 427 15.93 -6.21 -14.21
C PRO A 427 17.16 -6.33 -13.32
N VAL A 428 18.30 -6.61 -13.93
CA VAL A 428 19.56 -6.91 -13.22
C VAL A 428 19.97 -5.78 -12.28
N TRP A 429 19.87 -4.51 -12.73
CA TRP A 429 20.23 -3.37 -11.87
C TRP A 429 19.32 -3.21 -10.65
N LYS A 430 18.05 -3.63 -10.72
CA LYS A 430 17.15 -3.61 -9.54
C LYS A 430 17.57 -4.69 -8.54
N VAL A 431 17.97 -5.88 -9.00
CA VAL A 431 18.51 -6.93 -8.12
C VAL A 431 19.83 -6.48 -7.49
N GLN A 432 20.72 -5.83 -8.25
CA GLN A 432 21.96 -5.24 -7.73
C GLN A 432 21.69 -4.12 -6.73
N GLY A 433 20.70 -3.26 -6.99
CA GLY A 433 20.27 -2.21 -6.06
C GLY A 433 19.65 -2.77 -4.77
N GLU A 434 18.94 -3.90 -4.84
CA GLU A 434 18.43 -4.64 -3.69
C GLU A 434 19.56 -5.26 -2.85
N LEU A 435 20.57 -5.83 -3.51
CA LEU A 435 21.78 -6.31 -2.84
C LEU A 435 22.50 -5.15 -2.13
N ALA A 436 22.66 -4.00 -2.78
CA ALA A 436 23.26 -2.81 -2.17
C ALA A 436 22.42 -2.28 -0.98
N ALA A 437 21.08 -2.36 -1.06
CA ALA A 437 20.21 -1.98 0.05
C ALA A 437 20.37 -2.92 1.25
N LEU A 438 20.61 -4.22 0.99
CA LEU A 438 20.90 -5.20 2.02
C LEU A 438 22.29 -4.96 2.65
N LEU A 439 23.30 -4.65 1.84
CA LEU A 439 24.61 -4.24 2.35
C LEU A 439 24.49 -2.99 3.24
N LEU A 440 23.62 -2.03 2.89
CA LEU A 440 23.34 -0.86 3.74
C LEU A 440 22.68 -1.23 5.06
N SER A 441 21.73 -2.17 5.09
CA SER A 441 21.07 -2.58 6.34
C SER A 441 22.02 -3.36 7.26
N LEU A 442 23.00 -4.06 6.69
CA LEU A 442 24.09 -4.72 7.40
C LEU A 442 25.20 -3.76 7.87
N GLY A 443 25.15 -2.47 7.47
CA GLY A 443 26.14 -1.46 7.85
C GLY A 443 27.35 -1.37 6.91
N CYS A 444 27.40 -2.16 5.84
CA CYS A 444 28.43 -2.14 4.80
C CYS A 444 28.20 -0.97 3.81
N ILE A 445 28.22 0.27 4.32
CA ILE A 445 27.85 1.47 3.54
C ILE A 445 28.83 1.73 2.39
N GLY A 446 30.12 1.41 2.55
CA GLY A 446 31.13 1.61 1.51
C GLY A 446 30.92 0.71 0.29
N ASP A 447 30.64 -0.57 0.51
CA ASP A 447 30.39 -1.53 -0.58
C ASP A 447 29.08 -1.20 -1.30
N ALA A 448 28.04 -0.86 -0.55
CA ALA A 448 26.78 -0.40 -1.14
C ALA A 448 26.95 0.87 -1.98
N LEU A 449 27.73 1.85 -1.50
CA LEU A 449 28.05 3.06 -2.25
C LEU A 449 28.74 2.72 -3.58
N ASN A 450 29.74 1.83 -3.57
CA ASN A 450 30.44 1.40 -4.79
C ASN A 450 29.48 0.76 -5.80
N VAL A 451 28.51 -0.04 -5.34
CA VAL A 451 27.50 -0.63 -6.22
C VAL A 451 26.58 0.46 -6.79
N TYR A 452 26.08 1.38 -5.96
CA TYR A 452 25.19 2.45 -6.43
C TYR A 452 25.89 3.43 -7.38
N GLU A 453 27.17 3.74 -7.18
CA GLU A 453 27.96 4.57 -8.09
C GLU A 453 28.14 3.89 -9.45
N LYS A 454 28.43 2.58 -9.47
CA LYS A 454 28.51 1.79 -10.71
C LYS A 454 27.19 1.75 -11.47
N LEU A 455 26.07 1.74 -10.75
CA LEU A 455 24.73 1.74 -11.32
C LEU A 455 24.20 3.13 -11.64
N GLU A 456 24.95 4.19 -11.32
CA GLU A 456 24.51 5.59 -11.46
C GLU A 456 23.17 5.88 -10.75
N MET A 457 22.91 5.19 -9.62
CA MET A 457 21.73 5.41 -8.79
C MET A 457 21.97 6.58 -7.83
N TRP A 458 22.00 7.79 -8.37
CA TRP A 458 22.45 9.00 -7.66
C TRP A 458 21.66 9.31 -6.38
N GLU A 459 20.36 9.02 -6.35
CA GLU A 459 19.55 9.17 -5.13
C GLU A 459 20.09 8.31 -3.97
N ASN A 460 20.42 7.06 -4.27
CA ASN A 460 20.99 6.12 -3.29
C ASN A 460 22.42 6.52 -2.91
N VAL A 461 23.24 6.96 -3.87
CA VAL A 461 24.59 7.49 -3.63
C VAL A 461 24.56 8.65 -2.64
N ILE A 462 23.63 9.60 -2.83
CA ILE A 462 23.43 10.73 -1.91
C ILE A 462 23.04 10.26 -0.51
N SER A 463 22.10 9.32 -0.43
CA SER A 463 21.67 8.72 0.84
C SER A 463 22.86 8.06 1.57
N CYS A 464 23.72 7.33 0.85
CA CYS A 464 24.94 6.75 1.39
C CYS A 464 25.90 7.83 1.93
N TYR A 465 26.19 8.89 1.16
CA TYR A 465 27.06 9.97 1.61
C TYR A 465 26.48 10.73 2.82
N GLN A 466 25.17 10.94 2.87
CA GLN A 466 24.49 11.54 4.02
C GLN A 466 24.61 10.67 5.27
N ARG A 467 24.42 9.34 5.15
CA ARG A 467 24.64 8.39 6.26
C ARG A 467 26.09 8.35 6.74
N LEU A 468 27.06 8.57 5.83
CA LEU A 468 28.48 8.72 6.17
C LEU A 468 28.84 10.11 6.74
N GLY A 469 27.90 11.05 6.82
CA GLY A 469 28.16 12.43 7.23
C GLY A 469 28.97 13.26 6.22
N LYS A 470 29.14 12.79 4.98
CA LYS A 470 29.97 13.41 3.94
C LYS A 470 29.12 14.18 2.91
N ARG A 471 28.35 15.17 3.37
CA ARG A 471 27.42 15.95 2.51
C ARG A 471 28.14 16.72 1.40
N GLU A 472 29.31 17.30 1.69
CA GLU A 472 30.12 18.04 0.71
C GLU A 472 30.54 17.17 -0.47
N ARG A 473 30.92 15.91 -0.20
CA ARG A 473 31.27 14.97 -1.28
C ARG A 473 30.08 14.60 -2.15
N ALA A 474 28.89 14.45 -1.55
CA ALA A 474 27.68 14.22 -2.32
C ALA A 474 27.44 15.38 -3.30
N GLU A 475 27.64 16.61 -2.85
CA GLU A 475 27.49 17.80 -3.69
C GLU A 475 28.53 17.83 -4.82
N THR A 476 29.81 17.58 -4.52
CA THR A 476 30.88 17.62 -5.54
C THR A 476 30.64 16.57 -6.63
N VAL A 477 30.27 15.35 -6.26
CA VAL A 477 29.99 14.27 -7.23
C VAL A 477 28.85 14.64 -8.17
N ILE A 478 27.78 15.26 -7.67
CA ILE A 478 26.67 15.70 -8.52
C ILE A 478 27.10 16.85 -9.43
N ARG A 479 27.86 17.83 -8.93
CA ARG A 479 28.36 18.95 -9.74
C ARG A 479 29.29 18.48 -10.86
N GLU A 480 30.16 17.51 -10.59
CA GLU A 480 31.00 16.88 -11.61
C GLU A 480 30.16 16.22 -12.71
N ARG A 481 29.07 15.53 -12.35
CA ARG A 481 28.16 14.90 -13.32
C ARG A 481 27.34 15.92 -14.11
N LEU A 482 26.88 16.99 -13.46
CA LEU A 482 26.19 18.10 -14.13
C LEU A 482 27.09 18.81 -15.15
N ALA A 483 28.40 18.87 -14.91
CA ALA A 483 29.36 19.44 -15.85
C ALA A 483 29.51 18.60 -17.14
N ILE A 484 29.27 17.28 -17.06
CA ILE A 484 29.26 16.39 -18.22
C ILE A 484 27.94 16.53 -18.98
N GLN A 485 26.82 16.40 -18.26
CA GLN A 485 25.48 16.52 -18.85
C GLN A 485 24.50 17.13 -17.85
N GLU A 486 23.96 18.28 -18.21
CA GLU A 486 22.91 18.93 -17.42
C GLU A 486 21.57 18.21 -17.67
N THR A 487 21.07 17.47 -16.67
CA THR A 487 19.77 16.80 -16.72
C THR A 487 18.85 17.31 -15.62
N PRO A 488 17.51 17.37 -15.85
CA PRO A 488 16.57 17.80 -14.81
C PRO A 488 16.64 16.97 -13.53
N SER A 489 16.89 15.66 -13.64
CA SER A 489 17.01 14.75 -12.49
C SER A 489 18.25 15.06 -11.65
N LEU A 490 19.42 15.26 -12.27
CA LEU A 490 20.65 15.65 -11.57
C LEU A 490 20.52 17.02 -10.87
N LEU A 491 19.84 17.98 -11.48
CA LEU A 491 19.56 19.28 -10.84
C LEU A 491 18.62 19.13 -9.63
N CYS A 492 17.62 18.26 -9.72
CA CYS A 492 16.78 17.94 -8.56
C CYS A 492 17.61 17.27 -7.45
N PHE A 493 18.50 16.34 -7.78
CA PHE A 493 19.38 15.73 -6.78
C PHE A 493 20.33 16.75 -6.12
N LEU A 494 20.84 17.71 -6.88
CA LEU A 494 21.63 18.81 -6.31
C LEU A 494 20.78 19.66 -5.37
N GLY A 495 19.51 19.93 -5.73
CA GLY A 495 18.54 20.55 -4.84
C GLY A 495 18.29 19.72 -3.58
N ASP A 496 18.19 18.40 -3.68
CA ASP A 496 17.95 17.50 -2.54
C ASP A 496 19.14 17.55 -1.55
N VAL A 497 20.37 17.67 -2.08
CA VAL A 497 21.60 17.81 -1.28
C VAL A 497 21.76 19.20 -0.68
N THR A 498 21.54 20.27 -1.45
CA THR A 498 21.79 21.66 -1.00
C THR A 498 20.62 22.25 -0.24
N ARG A 499 19.40 21.77 -0.51
CA ARG A 499 18.10 22.35 -0.15
C ARG A 499 17.84 23.73 -0.76
N ASP A 500 18.51 24.05 -1.87
CA ASP A 500 18.27 25.30 -2.61
C ASP A 500 17.12 25.13 -3.61
N LEU A 501 16.16 26.05 -3.53
CA LEU A 501 15.00 26.11 -4.41
C LEU A 501 15.39 26.41 -5.87
N GLN A 502 16.48 27.17 -6.09
CA GLN A 502 16.90 27.59 -7.43
C GLN A 502 17.22 26.41 -8.35
N HIS A 503 17.77 25.33 -7.78
CA HIS A 503 18.14 24.15 -8.56
C HIS A 503 16.91 23.41 -9.09
N TYR A 504 15.83 23.36 -8.32
CA TYR A 504 14.57 22.80 -8.79
C TYR A 504 13.89 23.69 -9.84
N GLN A 505 13.97 25.02 -9.70
CA GLN A 505 13.46 25.96 -10.70
C GLN A 505 14.21 25.80 -12.03
N ARG A 506 15.53 25.69 -11.99
CA ARG A 506 16.35 25.43 -13.18
C ARG A 506 16.00 24.07 -13.82
N ALA A 507 15.80 23.03 -13.02
CA ALA A 507 15.35 21.72 -13.51
C ALA A 507 13.99 21.82 -14.23
N TRP A 508 13.06 22.61 -13.67
CA TRP A 508 11.75 22.86 -14.25
C TRP A 508 11.83 23.57 -15.61
N GLU A 509 12.66 24.60 -15.72
CA GLU A 509 12.91 25.33 -16.96
C GLU A 509 13.55 24.45 -18.05
N ILE A 510 14.62 23.73 -17.74
CA ILE A 510 15.33 22.86 -18.69
C ILE A 510 14.43 21.72 -19.18
N SER A 511 13.56 21.23 -18.31
CA SER A 511 12.58 20.20 -18.69
C SER A 511 11.45 20.70 -19.59
N ASN A 512 11.44 21.98 -19.98
CA ASN A 512 10.32 22.64 -20.66
C ASN A 512 8.99 22.44 -19.92
N HIS A 513 9.02 22.57 -18.60
CA HIS A 513 7.84 22.43 -17.74
C HIS A 513 7.19 21.02 -17.77
N LYS A 514 8.02 19.98 -17.90
CA LYS A 514 7.56 18.59 -17.93
C LYS A 514 8.04 17.76 -16.73
N SER A 515 8.99 18.23 -15.93
CA SER A 515 9.49 17.45 -14.78
C SER A 515 8.52 17.47 -13.61
N ALA A 516 7.83 16.35 -13.37
CA ALA A 516 7.01 16.16 -12.17
C ALA A 516 7.88 16.20 -10.89
N ARG A 517 9.05 15.54 -10.93
CA ARG A 517 10.00 15.52 -9.79
C ARG A 517 10.38 16.92 -9.32
N ALA A 518 10.72 17.84 -10.24
CA ALA A 518 11.09 19.21 -9.88
C ALA A 518 9.97 19.92 -9.09
N MET A 519 8.74 19.87 -9.61
CA MET A 519 7.58 20.49 -8.96
C MET A 519 7.24 19.83 -7.61
N ARG A 520 7.33 18.51 -7.52
CA ARG A 520 7.18 17.77 -6.26
C ARG A 520 8.22 18.20 -5.22
N CYS A 521 9.50 18.26 -5.59
CA CYS A 521 10.57 18.66 -4.68
C CYS A 521 10.39 20.12 -4.20
N MET A 522 10.04 21.04 -5.11
CA MET A 522 9.69 22.43 -4.72
C MET A 522 8.50 22.46 -3.75
N GLY A 523 7.47 21.65 -4.00
CA GLY A 523 6.33 21.51 -3.10
C GLY A 523 6.72 21.05 -1.70
N TYR A 524 7.64 20.07 -1.60
CA TYR A 524 8.16 19.61 -0.31
C TYR A 524 8.93 20.70 0.44
N VAL A 525 9.77 21.50 -0.25
CA VAL A 525 10.48 22.63 0.36
C VAL A 525 9.47 23.65 0.90
N TYR A 526 8.48 24.06 0.10
CA TYR A 526 7.45 25.00 0.56
C TYR A 526 6.59 24.46 1.71
N PHE A 527 6.33 23.15 1.71
CA PHE A 527 5.61 22.49 2.80
C PHE A 527 6.41 22.54 4.11
N GLN A 528 7.73 22.31 4.06
CA GLN A 528 8.61 22.44 5.22
C GLN A 528 8.71 23.89 5.72
N GLU A 529 8.69 24.86 4.81
CA GLU A 529 8.64 26.30 5.14
C GLU A 529 7.25 26.79 5.60
N GLN A 530 6.25 25.88 5.71
CA GLN A 530 4.87 26.20 6.08
C GLN A 530 4.15 27.16 5.09
N LYS A 531 4.66 27.32 3.87
CA LYS A 531 4.02 28.07 2.78
C LYS A 531 3.04 27.16 2.04
N PHE A 532 1.97 26.77 2.72
CA PHE A 532 1.07 25.70 2.26
C PHE A 532 0.37 26.03 0.93
N GLU A 533 0.01 27.28 0.65
CA GLU A 533 -0.65 27.66 -0.61
C GLU A 533 0.24 27.38 -1.82
N LYS A 534 1.51 27.77 -1.75
CA LYS A 534 2.49 27.51 -2.80
C LYS A 534 2.80 26.02 -2.93
N ALA A 535 2.87 25.31 -1.80
CA ALA A 535 3.06 23.86 -1.81
C ALA A 535 1.91 23.15 -2.55
N VAL A 536 0.66 23.55 -2.30
CA VAL A 536 -0.54 23.04 -2.99
C VAL A 536 -0.44 23.27 -4.50
N GLU A 537 -0.04 24.46 -4.96
CA GLU A 537 0.15 24.75 -6.39
C GLU A 537 1.23 23.88 -7.03
N CYS A 538 2.37 23.72 -6.35
CA CYS A 538 3.48 22.90 -6.84
C CYS A 538 3.09 21.42 -6.94
N PHE A 539 2.49 20.87 -5.89
CA PHE A 539 2.01 19.49 -5.88
C PHE A 539 0.89 19.24 -6.90
N ALA A 540 -0.06 20.16 -7.05
CA ALA A 540 -1.11 20.05 -8.08
C ALA A 540 -0.52 20.01 -9.49
N THR A 541 0.51 20.82 -9.76
CA THR A 541 1.22 20.80 -11.05
C THR A 541 1.97 19.49 -11.27
N SER A 542 2.67 18.99 -10.25
CA SER A 542 3.33 17.67 -10.30
C SER A 542 2.34 16.56 -10.61
N LEU A 543 1.20 16.54 -9.92
CA LEU A 543 0.15 15.53 -10.07
C LEU A 543 -0.60 15.61 -11.40
N LYS A 544 -0.63 16.79 -12.03
CA LYS A 544 -1.17 16.99 -13.39
C LYS A 544 -0.28 16.32 -14.44
N ILE A 545 1.05 16.34 -14.24
CA ILE A 545 2.01 15.68 -15.11
C ILE A 545 1.99 14.17 -14.87
N ASN A 546 2.13 13.76 -13.60
CA ASN A 546 2.11 12.36 -13.21
C ASN A 546 1.19 12.14 -12.00
N SER A 547 0.04 11.51 -12.26
CA SER A 547 -1.00 11.26 -11.26
C SER A 547 -0.81 9.97 -10.44
N LEU A 548 0.20 9.15 -10.75
CA LEU A 548 0.46 7.86 -10.09
C LEU A 548 1.47 7.97 -8.94
N GLN A 549 1.66 9.17 -8.38
CA GLN A 549 2.57 9.45 -7.26
C GLN A 549 1.83 9.48 -5.91
N ILE A 550 1.66 8.31 -5.27
CA ILE A 550 0.89 8.18 -4.02
C ILE A 550 1.43 9.07 -2.88
N PRO A 551 2.75 9.13 -2.60
CA PRO A 551 3.26 9.97 -1.51
C PRO A 551 2.98 11.47 -1.70
N VAL A 552 2.85 11.90 -2.95
CA VAL A 552 2.51 13.28 -3.30
C VAL A 552 1.04 13.56 -3.06
N TRP A 553 0.14 12.65 -3.42
CA TRP A 553 -1.28 12.78 -3.09
C TRP A 553 -1.49 12.92 -1.58
N PHE A 554 -0.77 12.14 -0.77
CA PHE A 554 -0.86 12.24 0.68
C PHE A 554 -0.40 13.61 1.18
N THR A 555 0.77 14.07 0.75
CA THR A 555 1.33 15.35 1.19
C THR A 555 0.52 16.54 0.68
N TYR A 556 0.03 16.46 -0.56
CA TYR A 556 -0.92 17.42 -1.15
C TYR A 556 -2.19 17.51 -0.31
N GLY A 557 -2.74 16.37 0.14
CA GLY A 557 -3.89 16.33 1.04
C GLY A 557 -3.63 17.03 2.37
N CYS A 558 -2.46 16.79 2.97
CA CYS A 558 -2.04 17.47 4.21
C CYS A 558 -1.89 18.99 4.02
N ALA A 559 -1.27 19.43 2.92
CA ALA A 559 -1.12 20.84 2.58
C ALA A 559 -2.48 21.51 2.33
N ALA A 560 -3.38 20.83 1.63
CA ALA A 560 -4.74 21.30 1.38
C ALA A 560 -5.56 21.43 2.67
N MET A 561 -5.42 20.48 3.61
CA MET A 561 -6.04 20.58 4.94
C MET A 561 -5.53 21.79 5.72
N ALA A 562 -4.22 22.06 5.68
CA ALA A 562 -3.64 23.24 6.34
C ALA A 562 -4.19 24.56 5.76
N CYS A 563 -4.42 24.62 4.44
CA CYS A 563 -5.10 25.73 3.77
C CYS A 563 -6.64 25.72 3.91
N GLN A 564 -7.23 24.82 4.71
CA GLN A 564 -8.68 24.62 4.86
C GLN A 564 -9.44 24.26 3.56
N LYS A 565 -8.73 23.78 2.53
CA LYS A 565 -9.29 23.27 1.27
C LYS A 565 -9.69 21.79 1.43
N PHE A 566 -10.67 21.53 2.30
CA PHE A 566 -11.04 20.16 2.69
C PHE A 566 -11.59 19.30 1.55
N GLU A 567 -12.18 19.89 0.50
CA GLU A 567 -12.64 19.14 -0.68
C GLU A 567 -11.48 18.53 -1.46
N ASP A 568 -10.42 19.31 -1.67
CA ASP A 568 -9.24 18.85 -2.39
C ASP A 568 -8.43 17.86 -1.53
N GLY A 569 -8.36 18.10 -0.21
CA GLY A 569 -7.84 17.13 0.75
C GLY A 569 -8.58 15.79 0.68
N ALA A 570 -9.91 15.81 0.69
CA ALA A 570 -10.72 14.59 0.58
C ALA A 570 -10.49 13.85 -0.75
N LYS A 571 -10.40 14.57 -1.89
CA LYS A 571 -10.08 13.95 -3.19
C LYS A 571 -8.70 13.29 -3.15
N ALA A 572 -7.72 13.95 -2.55
CA ALA A 572 -6.35 13.46 -2.46
C ALA A 572 -6.23 12.20 -1.60
N PHE A 573 -6.75 12.22 -0.37
CA PHE A 573 -6.73 11.05 0.50
C PHE A 573 -7.58 9.90 -0.04
N LYS A 574 -8.71 10.20 -0.71
CA LYS A 574 -9.49 9.18 -1.42
C LYS A 574 -8.66 8.48 -2.51
N ARG A 575 -7.81 9.21 -3.22
CA ARG A 575 -6.88 8.62 -4.20
C ARG A 575 -5.82 7.75 -3.52
N CYS A 576 -5.28 8.19 -2.38
CA CYS A 576 -4.35 7.39 -1.58
C CYS A 576 -4.99 6.07 -1.15
N VAL A 577 -6.14 6.08 -0.48
CA VAL A 577 -6.75 4.85 0.07
C VAL A 577 -7.26 3.89 -1.00
N ASN A 578 -7.55 4.38 -2.20
CA ASN A 578 -7.91 3.52 -3.33
C ASN A 578 -6.71 2.75 -3.89
N ILE A 579 -5.51 3.31 -3.74
CA ILE A 579 -4.26 2.71 -4.23
C ILE A 579 -3.52 1.96 -3.12
N ASP A 580 -3.53 2.49 -1.91
CA ASP A 580 -2.89 1.94 -0.73
C ASP A 580 -3.94 1.85 0.38
N PHE A 581 -4.67 0.72 0.37
CA PHE A 581 -5.78 0.49 1.28
C PHE A 581 -5.33 0.42 2.74
N ASP A 582 -4.08 0.03 3.01
CA ASP A 582 -3.58 -0.18 4.36
C ASP A 582 -3.09 1.11 5.02
N ASN A 583 -3.00 2.20 4.27
CA ASN A 583 -2.59 3.50 4.81
C ASN A 583 -3.69 4.10 5.71
N PHE A 584 -3.64 3.70 6.99
CA PHE A 584 -4.58 4.15 8.01
C PHE A 584 -4.53 5.67 8.24
N GLU A 585 -3.38 6.31 8.02
CA GLU A 585 -3.21 7.76 8.16
C GLU A 585 -4.02 8.49 7.09
N ALA A 586 -4.01 7.97 5.86
CA ALA A 586 -4.81 8.52 4.75
C ALA A 586 -6.31 8.34 5.02
N TRP A 587 -6.74 7.18 5.53
CA TRP A 587 -8.13 6.95 5.95
C TRP A 587 -8.56 7.91 7.07
N SER A 588 -7.72 8.10 8.08
CA SER A 588 -7.99 9.03 9.19
C SER A 588 -8.14 10.46 8.70
N ASN A 589 -7.21 10.94 7.87
CA ASN A 589 -7.25 12.31 7.33
C ASN A 589 -8.43 12.51 6.38
N LEU A 590 -8.82 11.49 5.61
CA LEU A 590 -10.04 11.49 4.80
C LEU A 590 -11.29 11.66 5.66
N ALA A 591 -11.39 10.91 6.77
CA ALA A 591 -12.50 11.03 7.71
C ALA A 591 -12.55 12.44 8.32
N THR A 592 -11.42 13.01 8.73
CA THR A 592 -11.34 14.40 9.22
C THR A 592 -11.79 15.41 8.15
N CYS A 593 -11.39 15.24 6.89
CA CYS A 593 -11.86 16.10 5.80
C CYS A 593 -13.38 16.02 5.65
N TYR A 594 -13.97 14.83 5.64
CA TYR A 594 -15.43 14.67 5.57
C TYR A 594 -16.15 15.26 6.78
N ALA A 595 -15.58 15.14 7.99
CA ALA A 595 -16.15 15.76 9.19
C ALA A 595 -16.18 17.29 9.07
N ARG A 596 -15.10 17.91 8.59
CA ARG A 596 -15.01 19.36 8.34
C ARG A 596 -15.95 19.83 7.22
N LEU A 597 -16.22 18.98 6.23
CA LEU A 597 -17.23 19.20 5.20
C LEU A 597 -18.67 18.94 5.68
N LYS A 598 -18.89 18.69 6.98
CA LYS A 598 -20.18 18.34 7.59
C LYS A 598 -20.82 17.06 7.03
N GLN A 599 -20.05 16.19 6.39
CA GLN A 599 -20.49 14.89 5.89
C GLN A 599 -20.25 13.80 6.95
N ILE A 600 -20.82 13.97 8.14
CA ILE A 600 -20.50 13.18 9.35
C ILE A 600 -20.72 11.67 9.14
N LYS A 601 -21.80 11.26 8.48
CA LYS A 601 -22.07 9.83 8.21
C LYS A 601 -20.97 9.17 7.36
N LYS A 602 -20.46 9.89 6.36
CA LYS A 602 -19.35 9.40 5.52
C LYS A 602 -18.04 9.40 6.30
N ALA A 603 -17.79 10.43 7.10
CA ALA A 603 -16.62 10.49 7.99
C ALA A 603 -16.59 9.27 8.92
N TYR A 604 -17.72 8.95 9.54
CA TYR A 604 -17.87 7.80 10.41
C TYR A 604 -17.56 6.48 9.69
N ALA A 605 -18.19 6.22 8.54
CA ALA A 605 -17.93 5.00 7.76
C ALA A 605 -16.46 4.87 7.33
N THR A 606 -15.86 5.97 6.86
CA THR A 606 -14.44 6.04 6.43
C THR A 606 -13.49 5.68 7.58
N LEU A 607 -13.83 6.11 8.79
CA LEU A 607 -13.02 5.87 9.96
C LEU A 607 -13.14 4.44 10.50
N GLN A 608 -14.32 3.81 10.35
CA GLN A 608 -14.47 2.38 10.61
C GLN A 608 -13.57 1.54 9.70
N ASP A 609 -13.38 1.96 8.44
CA ASP A 609 -12.40 1.32 7.56
C ASP A 609 -10.96 1.57 8.03
N ALA A 610 -10.63 2.77 8.51
CA ALA A 610 -9.32 3.07 9.11
C ALA A 610 -8.98 2.12 10.29
N LEU A 611 -9.96 1.84 11.15
CA LEU A 611 -9.81 0.93 12.30
C LEU A 611 -9.61 -0.53 11.90
N LYS A 612 -10.10 -0.95 10.73
CA LYS A 612 -9.81 -2.29 10.18
C LYS A 612 -8.35 -2.41 9.75
N CYS A 613 -7.77 -1.34 9.22
CA CYS A 613 -6.36 -1.31 8.80
C CYS A 613 -5.41 -1.29 9.99
N ASN A 614 -5.72 -0.53 11.05
CA ASN A 614 -4.87 -0.48 12.25
C ASN A 614 -5.69 -0.37 13.54
N TYR A 615 -5.91 -1.51 14.19
CA TYR A 615 -6.69 -1.60 15.43
C TYR A 615 -5.93 -1.16 16.69
N GLU A 616 -4.59 -1.08 16.64
CA GLU A 616 -3.74 -0.78 17.80
C GLU A 616 -3.44 0.72 17.96
N SER A 617 -3.73 1.53 16.94
CA SER A 617 -3.46 2.96 16.98
C SER A 617 -4.46 3.71 17.88
N TRP A 618 -3.99 4.18 19.04
CA TRP A 618 -4.81 4.98 19.96
C TRP A 618 -5.35 6.28 19.31
N LYS A 619 -4.62 6.86 18.35
CA LYS A 619 -5.04 8.08 17.64
C LYS A 619 -6.30 7.85 16.80
N LEU A 620 -6.43 6.66 16.20
CA LEU A 620 -7.62 6.29 15.44
C LEU A 620 -8.83 6.12 16.34
N TRP A 621 -8.64 5.51 17.51
CA TRP A 621 -9.70 5.37 18.51
C TRP A 621 -10.16 6.71 19.05
N GLU A 622 -9.25 7.67 19.26
CA GLU A 622 -9.58 9.04 19.66
C GLU A 622 -10.40 9.75 18.57
N ASN A 623 -9.96 9.68 17.32
CA ASN A 623 -10.74 10.20 16.19
C ASN A 623 -12.11 9.51 16.06
N SER A 624 -12.19 8.22 16.37
CA SER A 624 -13.43 7.43 16.33
C SER A 624 -14.41 7.83 17.40
N LEU A 625 -13.89 8.14 18.58
CA LEU A 625 -14.69 8.67 19.66
C LEU A 625 -15.32 10.03 19.29
N ILE A 626 -14.52 10.95 18.75
CA ILE A 626 -14.98 12.29 18.39
C ILE A 626 -16.01 12.22 17.25
N ILE A 627 -15.64 11.60 16.12
CA ILE A 627 -16.52 11.51 14.93
C ILE A 627 -17.76 10.65 15.22
N GLY A 628 -17.63 9.59 16.02
CA GLY A 628 -18.75 8.76 16.45
C GLY A 628 -19.73 9.52 17.34
N THR A 629 -19.22 10.40 18.22
CA THR A 629 -20.05 11.25 19.09
C THR A 629 -20.86 12.25 18.26
N ASP A 630 -20.21 12.90 17.28
CA ASP A 630 -20.88 13.81 16.34
C ASP A 630 -21.91 13.10 15.45
N CYS A 631 -21.66 11.83 15.12
CA CYS A 631 -22.58 11.03 14.31
C CYS A 631 -23.79 10.52 15.13
N GLY A 632 -23.66 10.42 16.45
CA GLY A 632 -24.64 9.76 17.32
C GLY A 632 -24.47 8.23 17.40
N ALA A 633 -23.30 7.71 17.04
CA ALA A 633 -22.98 6.27 17.09
C ALA A 633 -22.62 5.82 18.51
N PHE A 634 -23.50 6.10 19.47
CA PHE A 634 -23.19 6.04 20.92
C PHE A 634 -22.66 4.67 21.40
N GLU A 635 -23.12 3.57 20.79
CA GLU A 635 -22.65 2.22 21.14
C GLU A 635 -21.17 2.01 20.79
N ASP A 636 -20.76 2.47 19.60
CA ASP A 636 -19.38 2.38 19.12
C ASP A 636 -18.49 3.40 19.84
N VAL A 637 -19.03 4.55 20.27
CA VAL A 637 -18.33 5.50 21.16
C VAL A 637 -17.99 4.86 22.50
N ILE A 638 -18.95 4.17 23.15
CA ILE A 638 -18.69 3.44 24.41
C ILE A 638 -17.59 2.38 24.21
N ARG A 639 -17.64 1.62 23.10
CA ARG A 639 -16.62 0.62 22.75
C ARG A 639 -15.25 1.28 22.54
N SER A 640 -15.20 2.38 21.78
CA SER A 640 -13.98 3.14 21.51
C SER A 640 -13.35 3.65 22.80
N TYR A 641 -14.16 4.11 23.74
CA TYR A 641 -13.71 4.55 25.06
C TYR A 641 -13.07 3.41 25.86
N HIS A 642 -13.72 2.24 25.93
CA HIS A 642 -13.12 1.06 26.57
C HIS A 642 -11.75 0.71 25.98
N ARG A 643 -11.64 0.72 24.65
CA ARG A 643 -10.38 0.42 23.96
C ARG A 643 -9.32 1.49 24.21
N LEU A 644 -9.67 2.77 24.27
CA LEU A 644 -8.76 3.84 24.67
C LEU A 644 -8.24 3.63 26.10
N LEU A 645 -9.07 3.14 27.03
CA LEU A 645 -8.64 2.81 28.40
C LEU A 645 -7.73 1.58 28.48
N ASP A 646 -7.80 0.67 27.50
CA ASP A 646 -6.87 -0.46 27.34
C ASP A 646 -5.52 0.01 26.78
N LEU A 647 -5.53 0.88 25.77
CA LEU A 647 -4.32 1.37 25.10
C LEU A 647 -3.61 2.48 25.90
N ARG A 648 -4.39 3.32 26.59
CA ARG A 648 -3.92 4.45 27.39
C ARG A 648 -4.49 4.32 28.79
N ASP A 649 -3.67 3.86 29.73
CA ASP A 649 -4.11 3.56 31.10
C ASP A 649 -4.83 4.72 31.82
N LYS A 650 -4.45 5.97 31.52
CA LYS A 650 -5.07 7.19 32.06
C LYS A 650 -5.51 8.11 30.93
N TRP A 651 -6.67 7.81 30.34
CA TRP A 651 -7.30 8.66 29.34
C TRP A 651 -8.74 8.99 29.76
N ILE A 652 -9.09 10.28 29.78
CA ILE A 652 -10.37 10.79 30.24
C ILE A 652 -10.83 11.91 29.31
N ASP A 653 -12.08 11.84 28.89
CA ASP A 653 -12.78 12.93 28.20
C ASP A 653 -14.15 13.13 28.84
N ASN A 654 -14.26 14.17 29.68
CA ASN A 654 -15.48 14.48 30.42
C ASN A 654 -16.60 15.00 29.50
N GLU A 655 -16.25 15.62 28.38
CA GLU A 655 -17.24 16.16 27.43
C GLU A 655 -17.97 15.02 26.74
N VAL A 656 -17.23 14.03 26.21
CA VAL A 656 -17.81 12.84 25.60
C VAL A 656 -18.67 12.06 26.60
N LEU A 657 -18.18 11.85 27.83
CA LEU A 657 -18.96 11.16 28.87
C LEU A 657 -20.25 11.91 29.21
N SER A 658 -20.22 13.24 29.27
CA SER A 658 -21.41 14.05 29.52
C SER A 658 -22.41 13.96 28.37
N ILE A 659 -21.93 14.00 27.11
CA ILE A 659 -22.77 13.83 25.92
C ILE A 659 -23.44 12.45 25.91
N LEU A 660 -22.70 11.39 26.23
CA LEU A 660 -23.25 10.02 26.34
C LEU A 660 -24.32 9.92 27.44
N THR A 661 -24.04 10.45 28.63
CA THR A 661 -25.01 10.45 29.73
C THR A 661 -26.28 11.20 29.34
N ARG A 662 -26.15 12.37 28.72
CA ARG A 662 -27.28 13.15 28.22
C ARG A 662 -28.07 12.37 27.16
N ALA A 663 -27.39 11.77 26.18
CA ALA A 663 -28.03 11.00 25.12
C ALA A 663 -28.89 9.84 25.66
N VAL A 664 -28.38 9.11 26.66
CA VAL A 664 -29.11 8.02 27.32
C VAL A 664 -30.31 8.54 28.11
N LEU A 665 -30.14 9.62 28.88
CA LEU A 665 -31.21 10.19 29.72
C LEU A 665 -32.34 10.82 28.90
N GLU A 666 -31.99 11.59 27.87
CA GLU A 666 -32.93 12.28 26.98
C GLU A 666 -33.48 11.37 25.87
N LYS A 667 -33.03 10.11 25.81
CA LYS A 667 -33.42 9.10 24.80
C LYS A 667 -33.18 9.58 23.36
N ILE A 668 -32.07 10.28 23.15
CA ILE A 668 -31.66 10.76 21.82
C ILE A 668 -31.53 9.54 20.88
N PRO A 669 -32.07 9.59 19.65
CA PRO A 669 -31.92 8.51 18.68
C PRO A 669 -30.46 8.39 18.22
N ASP A 670 -29.97 7.17 18.09
CA ASP A 670 -28.67 6.86 17.51
C ASP A 670 -28.68 6.94 15.97
N VAL A 671 -27.55 6.61 15.33
CA VAL A 671 -27.39 6.60 13.86
C VAL A 671 -28.45 5.75 13.15
N ASP A 672 -28.91 4.67 13.78
CA ASP A 672 -29.91 3.74 13.25
C ASP A 672 -31.35 4.13 13.65
N GLY A 673 -31.54 5.26 14.34
CA GLY A 673 -32.82 5.76 14.82
C GLY A 673 -33.34 5.07 16.08
N ARG A 674 -32.53 4.25 16.77
CA ARG A 674 -32.91 3.58 18.01
C ARG A 674 -32.62 4.49 19.22
N PRO A 675 -33.48 4.52 20.25
CA PRO A 675 -33.24 5.36 21.41
C PRO A 675 -32.00 4.89 22.20
N ALA A 676 -31.14 5.83 22.60
CA ALA A 676 -29.89 5.53 23.32
C ALA A 676 -30.08 4.92 24.71
N ASP A 677 -31.30 4.93 25.28
CA ASP A 677 -31.62 4.35 26.59
C ASP A 677 -31.18 2.88 26.73
N ARG A 678 -31.23 2.13 25.63
CA ARG A 678 -30.75 0.74 25.53
C ARG A 678 -29.29 0.55 25.95
N LEU A 679 -28.47 1.60 25.82
CA LEU A 679 -27.03 1.58 26.11
C LEU A 679 -26.71 1.90 27.57
N ARG A 680 -27.70 2.20 28.40
CA ARG A 680 -27.52 2.54 29.82
C ARG A 680 -26.65 1.52 30.56
N GLY A 681 -26.92 0.22 30.39
CA GLY A 681 -26.15 -0.85 31.04
C GLY A 681 -24.67 -0.83 30.66
N LYS A 682 -24.37 -0.68 29.36
CA LYS A 682 -23.00 -0.59 28.84
C LYS A 682 -22.30 0.67 29.34
N LEU A 683 -23.01 1.80 29.39
CA LEU A 683 -22.46 3.06 29.91
C LEU A 683 -22.18 2.99 31.42
N MET A 684 -23.01 2.29 32.20
CA MET A 684 -22.75 2.05 33.63
C MET A 684 -21.50 1.20 33.86
N GLU A 685 -21.27 0.19 33.01
CA GLU A 685 -20.04 -0.62 33.03
C GLU A 685 -18.80 0.24 32.72
N LEU A 686 -18.89 1.10 31.71
CA LEU A 686 -17.84 2.07 31.37
C LEU A 686 -17.51 2.98 32.56
N PHE A 687 -18.51 3.60 33.19
CA PHE A 687 -18.28 4.44 34.37
C PHE A 687 -17.67 3.65 35.53
N GLY A 688 -18.09 2.40 35.77
CA GLY A 688 -17.48 1.54 36.78
C GLY A 688 -15.99 1.26 36.52
N ARG A 689 -15.65 1.02 35.25
CA ARG A 689 -14.25 0.81 34.82
C ARG A 689 -13.41 2.09 34.89
N ILE A 690 -13.97 3.25 34.57
CA ILE A 690 -13.26 4.53 34.67
C ILE A 690 -13.02 4.89 36.13
N THR A 691 -14.05 4.79 36.97
CA THR A 691 -13.99 5.18 38.38
C THR A 691 -13.11 4.27 39.24
N SER A 692 -12.84 3.04 38.80
CA SER A 692 -11.85 2.17 39.44
C SER A 692 -10.40 2.62 39.17
N LYS A 693 -10.13 3.24 38.01
CA LYS A 693 -8.82 3.80 37.66
C LYS A 693 -8.66 5.26 38.11
N VAL A 694 -9.73 6.05 38.05
CA VAL A 694 -9.74 7.49 38.31
C VAL A 694 -10.77 7.81 39.38
N THR A 695 -10.28 8.05 40.60
CA THR A 695 -11.15 8.38 41.74
C THR A 695 -11.25 9.88 42.00
N SER A 696 -10.36 10.69 41.43
CA SER A 696 -10.20 12.12 41.77
C SER A 696 -11.12 13.07 41.01
N GLU A 697 -11.73 12.64 39.91
CA GLU A 697 -12.55 13.50 39.06
C GLU A 697 -14.03 13.50 39.48
N GLY A 698 -14.49 14.63 40.01
CA GLY A 698 -15.85 14.77 40.53
C GLY A 698 -16.94 14.67 39.44
N ASP A 699 -16.69 15.19 38.24
CA ASP A 699 -17.68 15.24 37.15
C ASP A 699 -18.08 13.83 36.66
N ILE A 700 -17.14 12.88 36.68
CA ILE A 700 -17.38 11.47 36.30
C ILE A 700 -18.34 10.82 37.31
N TRP A 701 -18.08 10.99 38.60
CA TRP A 701 -18.96 10.50 39.67
C TRP A 701 -20.35 11.13 39.61
N ALA A 702 -20.46 12.41 39.27
CA ALA A 702 -21.75 13.09 39.10
C ALA A 702 -22.55 12.52 37.93
N ASN A 703 -21.91 12.33 36.76
CA ASN A 703 -22.55 11.72 35.61
C ASN A 703 -22.95 10.25 35.89
N TYR A 704 -22.15 9.51 36.65
CA TYR A 704 -22.46 8.14 37.05
C TYR A 704 -23.65 8.07 38.02
N ALA A 705 -23.75 9.02 38.95
CA ALA A 705 -24.90 9.13 39.85
C ALA A 705 -26.19 9.44 39.07
N LYS A 706 -26.17 10.42 38.16
CA LYS A 706 -27.32 10.80 37.30
C LYS A 706 -27.82 9.64 36.46
N LEU A 707 -26.91 8.85 35.90
CA LEU A 707 -27.26 7.67 35.10
C LEU A 707 -27.93 6.58 35.95
N SER A 708 -27.49 6.43 37.20
CA SER A 708 -27.99 5.42 38.14
C SER A 708 -29.35 5.81 38.72
N SER A 709 -29.62 7.10 38.93
CA SER A 709 -30.90 7.60 39.48
C SER A 709 -32.08 7.56 38.49
N ALA A 710 -31.82 7.43 37.18
CA ALA A 710 -32.86 7.52 36.13
C ALA A 710 -33.68 6.23 35.93
N LYS A 711 -33.41 5.17 36.69
CA LYS A 711 -34.17 3.92 36.69
C LYS A 711 -35.22 3.98 37.81
N ILE A 712 -36.14 4.95 37.74
CA ILE A 712 -37.21 5.06 38.74
C ILE A 712 -38.30 4.04 38.39
N GLY A 713 -38.10 2.85 38.95
CA GLY A 713 -39.13 1.85 39.24
C GLY A 713 -38.72 1.15 40.53
N ASP A 714 -39.03 1.76 41.68
CA ASP A 714 -39.05 1.20 43.06
C ASP A 714 -38.07 0.03 43.35
N LYS A 715 -36.77 0.23 43.12
CA LYS A 715 -35.74 -0.68 43.62
C LYS A 715 -34.67 0.10 44.39
N ASP A 716 -34.79 0.08 45.72
CA ASP A 716 -33.88 0.64 46.73
C ASP A 716 -32.36 0.52 46.46
N PRO A 717 -31.82 -0.61 45.92
CA PRO A 717 -30.37 -0.79 45.83
C PRO A 717 -29.66 0.13 44.82
N GLU A 718 -30.37 0.61 43.79
CA GLU A 718 -29.77 1.50 42.78
C GLU A 718 -29.76 2.97 43.24
N LEU A 719 -30.74 3.37 44.06
CA LEU A 719 -30.81 4.71 44.65
C LEU A 719 -29.67 4.94 45.67
N GLU A 720 -29.38 3.94 46.51
CA GLU A 720 -28.27 4.00 47.46
C GLU A 720 -26.91 4.10 46.78
N LYS A 721 -26.72 3.39 45.66
CA LYS A 721 -25.49 3.49 44.86
C LYS A 721 -25.36 4.88 44.24
N ALA A 722 -26.44 5.43 43.70
CA ALA A 722 -26.45 6.79 43.16
C ALA A 722 -26.07 7.83 44.23
N LEU A 723 -26.61 7.67 45.46
CA LEU A 723 -26.26 8.50 46.61
C LEU A 723 -24.76 8.40 46.95
N GLN A 724 -24.21 7.19 47.02
CA GLN A 724 -22.77 6.98 47.28
C GLN A 724 -21.88 7.61 46.19
N TYR A 725 -22.27 7.51 44.92
CA TYR A 725 -21.53 8.13 43.81
C TYR A 725 -21.57 9.65 43.89
N LEU A 726 -22.72 10.25 44.18
CA LEU A 726 -22.85 11.69 44.31
C LEU A 726 -22.08 12.23 45.54
N GLN A 727 -22.06 11.50 46.65
CA GLN A 727 -21.21 11.80 47.81
C GLN A 727 -19.72 11.79 47.46
N LYS A 728 -19.26 10.82 46.66
CA LYS A 728 -17.87 10.80 46.17
C LYS A 728 -17.58 12.00 45.28
N SER A 729 -18.52 12.38 44.39
CA SER A 729 -18.39 13.58 43.54
C SER A 729 -18.23 14.86 44.37
N HIS A 730 -19.14 15.06 45.33
CA HIS A 730 -19.13 16.23 46.22
C HIS A 730 -17.86 16.31 47.07
N ARG A 731 -17.36 15.17 47.55
CA ARG A 731 -16.09 15.09 48.26
C ARG A 731 -14.91 15.50 47.38
N CYS A 732 -14.87 15.08 46.11
CA CYS A 732 -13.80 15.46 45.20
C CYS A 732 -13.78 16.97 44.93
N LEU A 733 -14.95 17.60 44.80
CA LEU A 733 -15.03 19.06 44.63
C LEU A 733 -14.59 19.82 45.88
N THR A 734 -15.05 19.40 47.06
CA THR A 734 -14.76 20.09 48.33
C THR A 734 -13.34 19.87 48.85
N GLN A 735 -12.63 18.85 48.34
CA GLN A 735 -11.21 18.59 48.62
C GLN A 735 -10.25 19.42 47.76
N LYS A 736 -10.71 20.07 46.68
CA LYS A 736 -9.87 20.99 45.90
C LYS A 736 -9.52 22.21 46.76
N LEU A 737 -8.24 22.58 46.80
CA LEU A 737 -7.78 23.78 47.51
C LEU A 737 -8.51 25.02 46.96
N ASP A 738 -8.99 25.88 47.86
CA ASP A 738 -9.59 27.17 47.54
C ASP A 738 -10.86 27.16 46.66
N TRP A 739 -11.62 26.06 46.64
CA TRP A 739 -12.89 25.99 45.88
C TRP A 739 -13.90 27.08 46.27
N GLU A 740 -13.82 27.57 47.51
CA GLU A 740 -14.67 28.62 48.08
C GLU A 740 -14.41 30.01 47.46
N LYS A 741 -13.31 30.20 46.71
CA LYS A 741 -12.94 31.49 46.10
C LYS A 741 -13.48 31.65 44.69
N ASP A 742 -13.66 30.56 43.96
CA ASP A 742 -14.16 30.56 42.57
C ASP A 742 -15.68 30.41 42.57
N ILE A 743 -16.37 31.46 42.12
CA ILE A 743 -17.84 31.54 42.09
C ILE A 743 -18.45 30.42 41.24
N GLY A 744 -17.80 30.03 40.13
CA GLY A 744 -18.28 28.96 39.27
C GLY A 744 -18.17 27.59 39.93
N VAL A 745 -17.11 27.34 40.71
CA VAL A 745 -16.95 26.11 41.50
C VAL A 745 -17.90 26.11 42.70
N CYS A 746 -18.09 27.26 43.37
CA CYS A 746 -19.08 27.44 44.43
C CYS A 746 -20.50 27.09 43.95
N GLN A 747 -20.90 27.56 42.76
CA GLN A 747 -22.19 27.19 42.17
C GLN A 747 -22.30 25.67 41.96
N LYS A 748 -21.28 25.03 41.38
CA LYS A 748 -21.28 23.56 41.20
C LYS A 748 -21.41 22.81 42.53
N VAL A 749 -20.68 23.23 43.57
CA VAL A 749 -20.76 22.63 44.91
C VAL A 749 -22.13 22.84 45.54
N ALA A 750 -22.70 24.04 45.42
CA ALA A 750 -24.04 24.37 45.92
C ALA A 750 -25.13 23.52 45.28
N TYR A 751 -25.16 23.44 43.95
CA TYR A 751 -26.15 22.62 43.23
C TYR A 751 -25.98 21.13 43.51
N GLN A 752 -24.74 20.61 43.58
CA GLN A 752 -24.53 19.22 43.98
C GLN A 752 -25.00 18.94 45.41
N ALA A 753 -24.79 19.87 46.35
CA ALA A 753 -25.27 19.69 47.72
C ALA A 753 -26.80 19.66 47.79
N ILE A 754 -27.49 20.45 46.95
CA ILE A 754 -28.95 20.41 46.81
C ILE A 754 -29.41 19.06 46.24
N ASP A 755 -28.80 18.59 45.15
CA ASP A 755 -29.15 17.31 44.52
C ASP A 755 -28.95 16.14 45.49
N LEU A 756 -27.86 16.17 46.25
CA LEU A 756 -27.50 15.13 47.22
C LEU A 756 -28.46 15.14 48.41
N ALA A 757 -28.89 16.33 48.85
CA ALA A 757 -29.93 16.48 49.86
C ALA A 757 -31.29 15.93 49.38
N GLN A 758 -31.65 16.14 48.12
CA GLN A 758 -32.87 15.59 47.52
C GLN A 758 -32.80 14.05 47.39
N LEU A 759 -31.67 13.49 46.99
CA LEU A 759 -31.45 12.04 46.98
C LEU A 759 -31.51 11.42 48.38
N HIS A 760 -30.95 12.09 49.40
CA HIS A 760 -31.10 11.67 50.80
C HIS A 760 -32.57 11.62 51.24
N MET A 761 -33.39 12.57 50.80
CA MET A 761 -34.84 12.56 51.07
C MET A 761 -35.53 11.39 50.37
N GLN A 762 -35.22 11.11 49.10
CA GLN A 762 -35.79 9.98 48.37
C GLN A 762 -35.37 8.63 48.97
N CYS A 763 -34.09 8.45 49.33
CA CYS A 763 -33.61 7.26 50.04
C CYS A 763 -34.20 7.07 51.44
N SER A 764 -34.86 8.09 52.00
CA SER A 764 -35.50 8.01 53.31
C SER A 764 -36.94 7.48 53.24
N GLU A 765 -37.54 7.49 52.06
CA GLU A 765 -38.89 6.97 51.84
C GLU A 765 -38.83 5.43 51.86
N GLY A 766 -39.47 4.79 52.86
CA GLY A 766 -39.51 3.33 52.99
C GLY A 766 -38.55 2.70 54.03
N LYS A 767 -37.74 3.52 54.73
CA LYS A 767 -36.79 3.05 55.77
C LYS A 767 -37.29 3.21 57.20
N SER A 768 -36.61 2.57 58.15
CA SER A 768 -36.94 2.67 59.57
C SER A 768 -36.69 4.08 60.12
N GLN A 769 -37.51 4.54 61.07
CA GLN A 769 -37.40 5.88 61.68
C GLN A 769 -35.97 6.30 62.11
N PRO A 770 -35.14 5.42 62.70
CA PRO A 770 -33.76 5.77 63.08
C PRO A 770 -32.88 6.08 61.86
N GLU A 771 -33.01 5.30 60.79
CA GLU A 771 -32.21 5.45 59.56
C GLU A 771 -32.61 6.70 58.78
N VAL A 772 -33.90 7.02 58.76
CA VAL A 772 -34.43 8.25 58.15
C VAL A 772 -33.86 9.49 58.83
N LEU A 773 -33.87 9.53 60.17
CA LEU A 773 -33.28 10.63 60.94
C LEU A 773 -31.78 10.76 60.68
N GLN A 774 -31.07 9.64 60.53
CA GLN A 774 -29.64 9.64 60.24
C GLN A 774 -29.33 10.20 58.85
N LEU A 775 -30.09 9.81 57.81
CA LEU A 775 -29.90 10.30 56.43
C LEU A 775 -30.23 11.79 56.31
N LEU A 776 -31.35 12.23 56.90
CA LEU A 776 -31.77 13.63 56.84
C LEU A 776 -30.84 14.54 57.66
N SER A 777 -30.34 14.09 58.81
CA SER A 777 -29.36 14.85 59.60
C SER A 777 -28.00 14.98 58.89
N ALA A 778 -27.54 13.95 58.18
CA ALA A 778 -26.35 14.02 57.34
C ALA A 778 -26.50 15.04 56.20
N ALA A 779 -27.64 15.03 55.50
CA ALA A 779 -27.96 16.01 54.46
C ALA A 779 -27.97 17.46 55.00
N LYS A 780 -28.58 17.68 56.17
CA LYS A 780 -28.60 18.98 56.86
C LYS A 780 -27.20 19.50 57.18
N LEU A 781 -26.34 18.64 57.74
CA LEU A 781 -24.96 19.01 58.10
C LEU A 781 -24.13 19.39 56.88
N MET A 782 -24.26 18.63 55.78
CA MET A 782 -23.57 18.93 54.52
C MET A 782 -23.99 20.29 53.94
N LEU A 783 -25.31 20.51 53.80
CA LEU A 783 -25.85 21.77 53.29
C LEU A 783 -25.38 22.96 54.13
N ASN A 784 -25.45 22.85 55.46
CA ASN A 784 -24.98 23.89 56.36
C ASN A 784 -23.47 24.16 56.24
N GLY A 785 -22.67 23.10 56.17
CA GLY A 785 -21.21 23.22 56.05
C GLY A 785 -20.80 23.98 54.80
N ALA A 786 -21.37 23.63 53.64
CA ALA A 786 -21.11 24.31 52.37
C ALA A 786 -21.66 25.75 52.37
N LEU A 787 -22.87 25.96 52.89
CA LEU A 787 -23.55 27.26 52.92
C LEU A 787 -22.80 28.28 53.79
N VAL A 788 -22.35 27.88 54.99
CA VAL A 788 -21.56 28.76 55.88
C VAL A 788 -20.23 29.17 55.23
N LYS A 789 -19.57 28.25 54.53
CA LYS A 789 -18.30 28.51 53.84
C LYS A 789 -18.47 29.49 52.67
N ILE A 790 -19.47 29.24 51.81
CA ILE A 790 -19.80 30.13 50.68
C ILE A 790 -20.20 31.52 51.19
N GLN A 791 -21.04 31.60 52.23
CA GLN A 791 -21.42 32.87 52.84
C GLN A 791 -20.20 33.59 53.41
N LYS A 792 -19.33 32.92 54.17
CA LYS A 792 -18.15 33.54 54.78
C LYS A 792 -17.19 34.15 53.74
N GLN A 793 -17.04 33.50 52.59
CA GLN A 793 -16.07 33.92 51.56
C GLN A 793 -16.63 34.97 50.59
N HIS A 794 -17.94 34.96 50.31
CA HIS A 794 -18.60 35.85 49.35
C HIS A 794 -19.49 36.93 50.00
N THR A 795 -19.39 37.12 51.30
CA THR A 795 -19.94 38.30 51.98
C THR A 795 -18.93 39.44 51.91
N ASP A 796 -19.35 40.60 51.43
CA ASP A 796 -18.50 41.79 51.43
C ASP A 796 -18.10 42.14 52.88
N PRO A 797 -16.79 42.19 53.19
CA PRO A 797 -16.30 42.44 54.55
C PRO A 797 -16.71 43.80 55.11
N ILE A 798 -17.07 44.77 54.27
CA ILE A 798 -17.45 46.14 54.69
C ILE A 798 -18.97 46.26 54.83
N THR A 799 -19.72 45.86 53.81
CA THR A 799 -21.19 46.02 53.80
C THR A 799 -21.94 44.89 54.52
N LYS A 800 -21.28 43.75 54.77
CA LYS A 800 -21.89 42.49 55.24
C LYS A 800 -23.01 41.97 54.33
N VAL A 801 -23.09 42.47 53.10
CA VAL A 801 -24.06 42.04 52.10
C VAL A 801 -23.41 40.97 51.22
N LEU A 802 -24.18 39.92 50.91
CA LEU A 802 -23.73 38.86 50.02
C LEU A 802 -23.58 39.40 48.59
N LEU A 803 -22.52 39.01 47.88
CA LEU A 803 -22.37 39.34 46.47
C LEU A 803 -23.57 38.84 45.65
N THR A 804 -24.07 39.64 44.73
CA THR A 804 -25.28 39.39 43.92
C THR A 804 -25.26 38.02 43.24
N GLU A 805 -24.09 37.57 42.78
CA GLU A 805 -23.88 36.29 42.10
C GLU A 805 -24.01 35.07 43.04
N ALA A 806 -23.85 35.26 44.35
CA ALA A 806 -23.98 34.21 45.37
C ALA A 806 -25.36 34.15 46.04
N VAL A 807 -26.18 35.20 45.90
CA VAL A 807 -27.49 35.30 46.56
C VAL A 807 -28.42 34.16 46.13
N GLU A 808 -28.54 33.92 44.83
CA GLU A 808 -29.48 32.92 44.30
C GLU A 808 -29.13 31.50 44.75
N MET A 809 -27.83 31.14 44.73
CA MET A 809 -27.40 29.80 45.15
C MET A 809 -27.57 29.59 46.66
N CYS A 810 -27.24 30.59 47.49
CA CYS A 810 -27.45 30.50 48.93
C CYS A 810 -28.92 30.40 49.30
N GLN A 811 -29.81 31.17 48.65
CA GLN A 811 -31.26 31.09 48.89
C GLN A 811 -31.82 29.70 48.56
N LYS A 812 -31.42 29.10 47.43
CA LYS A 812 -31.85 27.75 47.06
C LYS A 812 -31.36 26.69 48.06
N MET A 813 -30.14 26.83 48.57
CA MET A 813 -29.61 25.94 49.61
C MET A 813 -30.33 26.11 50.95
N GLU A 814 -30.63 27.35 51.36
CA GLU A 814 -31.39 27.65 52.59
C GLU A 814 -32.80 27.06 52.53
N GLN A 815 -33.51 27.27 51.42
CA GLN A 815 -34.83 26.71 51.20
C GLN A 815 -34.82 25.18 51.35
N ARG A 816 -33.88 24.48 50.68
CA ARG A 816 -33.78 23.02 50.76
C ARG A 816 -33.41 22.53 52.16
N ARG A 817 -32.54 23.26 52.87
CA ARG A 817 -32.19 22.96 54.26
C ARG A 817 -33.42 23.05 55.17
N ASP A 818 -34.21 24.09 55.02
CA ASP A 818 -35.36 24.35 55.88
C ASP A 818 -36.47 23.30 55.65
N GLU A 819 -36.65 22.83 54.41
CA GLU A 819 -37.51 21.67 54.10
C GLU A 819 -37.06 20.40 54.84
N ILE A 820 -35.75 20.13 54.88
CA ILE A 820 -35.20 18.96 55.60
C ILE A 820 -35.38 19.09 57.11
N ILE A 821 -35.19 20.29 57.66
CA ILE A 821 -35.43 20.56 59.09
C ILE A 821 -36.89 20.29 59.44
N CYS A 822 -37.82 20.80 58.63
CA CYS A 822 -39.24 20.58 58.83
C CYS A 822 -39.60 19.09 58.81
N LYS A 823 -39.06 18.30 57.85
CA LYS A 823 -39.25 16.84 57.82
C LYS A 823 -38.67 16.14 59.05
N ILE A 824 -37.49 16.52 59.51
CA ILE A 824 -36.87 15.95 60.74
C ILE A 824 -37.75 16.22 61.96
N ASP A 825 -38.29 17.44 62.09
CA ASP A 825 -39.10 17.84 63.22
C ASP A 825 -40.46 17.11 63.21
N VAL A 826 -41.06 16.90 62.04
CA VAL A 826 -42.28 16.07 61.90
C VAL A 826 -42.05 14.63 62.36
N ILE A 827 -40.91 14.03 62.00
CA ILE A 827 -40.58 12.63 62.36
C ILE A 827 -40.18 12.47 63.83
N ARG A 828 -39.66 13.53 64.48
CA ARG A 828 -39.34 13.51 65.91
C ARG A 828 -40.56 13.73 66.80
N ASN A 829 -41.57 14.42 66.29
CA ASN A 829 -42.76 14.82 67.04
C ASN A 829 -43.99 13.91 66.78
N GLY A 830 -43.91 12.98 65.82
CA GLY A 830 -44.93 11.96 65.53
C GLY A 830 -44.36 10.56 65.71
#